data_AF-A0A6I4M8X8-F1
#
_entry.id   AF-A0A6I4M8X8-F1
#
_cell.length_a   1.000
_cell.length_b   1.000
_cell.length_c   1.000
_cell.angle_alpha   90.00
_cell.angle_beta   90.00
_cell.angle_gamma   90.00
#
_symmetry.space_group_name_H-M   'P 1'
#
loop_
_entity.id
_entity.type
_entity.pdbx_description
1 polymer ?
#
loop_
_entity_poly.entity_id
_entity_poly.type
_entity_poly.pdbx_seq_one_letter_code
_entity_poly.pdbx_strand_id
1 'polypeptide(L)'
;MAQSQGACDMTEALATGTAGAVLAPDRSGARITARLLHSKATLFWAAVVLVVVLCAVLAPLIAPSDPLKGDIRDGLLGPSAHHWLGTDKLGRDVLSRVLYGARTALLSAVEAVGIAAVVGIPLGLLSGYLGGWTDRILMRIVEGVMSVPFLVLAIALISVLGPGLWKSMAVVGVVYAMTLVRLVRGEALAAREELYVDGVRVAGAGSGRIVFRHILPNITPPLIVQITLMIAGAIIAEATLSFLGLGAQAGDASWGSMLSDAQASIRESFFLALPPGFAILLTVLAFNQVGDGIRDLFAREAKAGSMGVNPVLKAAGQGEAPPAGVFVDDPVLSVRDLTVSFPQPGAGRVAVVQGMSLDVGRGEIVGLVGESGSGKSVTAMSLLGLVPDPGRVRAASIRLDGRDLAGLSFDELRKVRGGEIGVVFQEPIASLNPAYTVGDQVAEVLREHAGLSRAQARERVVSLFGQVHIPDPAARLGDYPHQFSGGMAQRVMIAMALASGPRLLVADEPTTALDVTVQGQVLDLLLELREQTGMSILVITHDLGVVADVADRVAVMYAGQLVECGPTEEVFRRPSHPYTEGLLTSLPRNVRRAGRLPSIPGVVPPPSAWAEGCRFAPRCAHARPECSAGPIELAAGGRDRAARCVRSHDLTLTGVRALAGEPSAAPLASVRIEKKP
;
A
#
# COMPACT_ATOMS: atom_id res chain seq x y z
N MET A 1 22.35 -49.00 -29.18
CA MET A 1 22.37 -48.40 -30.53
C MET A 1 21.69 -47.04 -30.42
N ALA A 2 22.31 -45.87 -30.56
CA ALA A 2 23.65 -45.35 -30.83
C ALA A 2 23.70 -43.96 -30.12
N GLN A 3 24.71 -43.62 -29.30
CA GLN A 3 25.87 -42.73 -29.59
C GLN A 3 25.51 -41.40 -30.31
N SER A 4 26.06 -40.21 -30.07
CA SER A 4 26.94 -39.54 -29.07
C SER A 4 27.34 -38.17 -29.68
N GLN A 5 27.80 -37.19 -28.87
CA GLN A 5 28.58 -35.97 -29.25
C GLN A 5 27.77 -34.77 -29.80
N GLY A 6 28.09 -33.50 -29.51
CA GLY A 6 29.29 -32.91 -28.91
C GLY A 6 29.09 -31.44 -28.47
N ALA A 7 30.14 -30.92 -27.82
CA ALA A 7 30.27 -29.56 -27.28
C ALA A 7 31.13 -28.66 -28.20
N CYS A 8 31.16 -27.36 -27.86
CA CYS A 8 31.97 -26.24 -28.39
C CYS A 8 31.54 -25.61 -29.72
N ASP A 9 31.14 -24.33 -29.68
CA ASP A 9 31.98 -23.20 -30.13
C ASP A 9 31.19 -21.89 -30.12
N MET A 10 31.60 -20.92 -29.29
CA MET A 10 31.26 -19.50 -29.50
C MET A 10 32.20 -18.59 -28.70
N THR A 11 33.50 -18.69 -29.01
CA THR A 11 34.60 -17.90 -28.42
C THR A 11 35.14 -16.81 -29.35
N GLU A 12 34.35 -16.29 -30.30
CA GLU A 12 34.89 -15.47 -31.41
C GLU A 12 34.21 -14.12 -31.67
N ALA A 13 33.56 -13.50 -30.67
CA ALA A 13 32.97 -12.16 -30.83
C ALA A 13 33.42 -11.12 -29.78
N LEU A 14 34.62 -11.29 -29.22
CA LEU A 14 35.28 -10.30 -28.35
C LEU A 14 36.58 -9.81 -29.00
N ALA A 15 36.47 -8.92 -29.99
CA ALA A 15 37.53 -7.96 -30.30
C ALA A 15 37.03 -6.86 -31.26
N THR A 16 37.31 -5.60 -30.88
CA THR A 16 37.27 -4.35 -31.67
C THR A 16 35.95 -3.55 -31.68
N GLY A 17 35.95 -2.41 -30.99
CA GLY A 17 34.87 -1.42 -31.03
C GLY A 17 34.78 -0.49 -29.81
N THR A 18 35.74 0.42 -29.67
CA THR A 18 35.84 1.47 -28.65
C THR A 18 34.74 2.55 -28.68
N ALA A 19 34.42 3.05 -27.47
CA ALA A 19 34.03 4.42 -27.08
C ALA A 19 32.57 4.95 -27.28
N GLY A 20 32.01 5.46 -26.17
CA GLY A 20 30.81 6.32 -26.07
C GLY A 20 29.61 5.61 -25.43
N ALA A 21 28.96 6.03 -24.35
CA ALA A 21 28.97 7.29 -23.62
C ALA A 21 28.34 7.09 -22.21
N VAL A 22 28.92 7.77 -21.23
CA VAL A 22 28.28 8.55 -20.15
C VAL A 22 26.86 8.16 -19.68
N LEU A 23 26.78 7.87 -18.37
CA LEU A 23 25.65 8.07 -17.44
C LEU A 23 24.35 8.67 -18.04
N ALA A 24 23.23 7.93 -17.96
CA ALA A 24 21.90 8.49 -18.21
C ALA A 24 21.01 8.44 -16.95
N PRO A 25 20.25 9.51 -16.63
CA PRO A 25 19.55 9.67 -15.36
C PRO A 25 18.16 9.00 -15.36
N ASP A 26 17.76 8.60 -14.14
CA ASP A 26 16.41 8.46 -13.55
C ASP A 26 15.21 8.09 -14.44
N ARG A 27 14.58 6.93 -14.18
CA ARG A 27 13.47 6.36 -14.98
C ARG A 27 12.17 6.15 -14.17
N SER A 28 11.84 7.03 -13.23
CA SER A 28 10.49 7.08 -12.63
C SER A 28 9.39 7.31 -13.68
N GLY A 29 9.67 8.16 -14.69
CA GLY A 29 8.78 8.43 -15.81
C GLY A 29 8.47 7.20 -16.67
N ALA A 30 9.43 6.29 -16.87
CA ALA A 30 9.28 5.13 -17.74
C ALA A 30 8.25 4.10 -17.22
N ARG A 31 8.05 4.02 -15.91
CA ARG A 31 7.09 3.11 -15.26
C ARG A 31 5.67 3.67 -15.27
N ILE A 32 5.54 4.98 -15.11
CA ILE A 32 4.27 5.69 -15.26
C ILE A 32 3.80 5.59 -16.72
N THR A 33 4.70 5.79 -17.69
CA THR A 33 4.37 5.62 -19.12
C THR A 33 3.96 4.18 -19.45
N ALA A 34 4.64 3.17 -18.89
CA ALA A 34 4.27 1.76 -19.10
C ALA A 34 2.90 1.40 -18.51
N ARG A 35 2.51 1.97 -17.36
CA ARG A 35 1.20 1.76 -16.74
C ARG A 35 0.08 2.54 -17.46
N LEU A 36 0.37 3.76 -17.90
CA LEU A 36 -0.50 4.53 -18.80
C LEU A 36 -0.81 3.71 -20.05
N LEU A 37 0.21 3.05 -20.62
CA LEU A 37 0.08 2.20 -21.80
C LEU A 37 -0.80 0.94 -21.61
N HIS A 38 -1.11 0.54 -20.37
CA HIS A 38 -1.98 -0.60 -20.08
C HIS A 38 -3.47 -0.23 -19.94
N SER A 39 -3.79 1.03 -19.64
CA SER A 39 -5.18 1.50 -19.60
C SER A 39 -5.64 1.92 -21.00
N LYS A 40 -6.26 0.99 -21.73
CA LYS A 40 -6.77 1.24 -23.09
C LYS A 40 -7.70 2.46 -23.15
N ALA A 41 -8.51 2.67 -22.11
CA ALA A 41 -9.41 3.82 -22.01
C ALA A 41 -8.63 5.14 -21.82
N THR A 42 -7.67 5.18 -20.90
CA THR A 42 -6.86 6.39 -20.66
C THR A 42 -6.01 6.75 -21.87
N LEU A 43 -5.43 5.74 -22.55
CA LEU A 43 -4.69 5.94 -23.81
C LEU A 43 -5.56 6.51 -24.92
N PHE A 44 -6.78 5.98 -25.07
CA PHE A 44 -7.72 6.48 -26.07
C PHE A 44 -8.01 7.97 -25.84
N TRP A 45 -8.36 8.36 -24.62
CA TRP A 45 -8.65 9.76 -24.30
C TRP A 45 -7.40 10.65 -24.37
N ALA A 46 -6.22 10.14 -24.00
CA ALA A 46 -4.96 10.86 -24.18
C ALA A 46 -4.64 11.09 -25.66
N ALA A 47 -4.92 10.12 -26.53
CA ALA A 47 -4.79 10.28 -27.98
C ALA A 47 -5.79 11.33 -28.51
N VAL A 48 -7.04 11.35 -28.00
CA VAL A 48 -8.01 12.39 -28.35
C VAL A 48 -7.51 13.78 -27.94
N VAL A 49 -6.99 13.94 -26.71
CA VAL A 49 -6.37 15.23 -26.28
C VAL A 49 -5.22 15.61 -27.21
N LEU A 50 -4.36 14.66 -27.58
CA LEU A 50 -3.25 14.91 -28.49
C LEU A 50 -3.75 15.40 -29.87
N VAL A 51 -4.80 14.78 -30.42
CA VAL A 51 -5.39 15.24 -31.68
C VAL A 51 -5.93 16.66 -31.55
N VAL A 52 -6.66 16.98 -30.47
CA VAL A 52 -7.18 18.35 -30.25
C VAL A 52 -6.04 19.36 -30.16
N VAL A 53 -4.97 19.05 -29.43
CA VAL A 53 -3.78 19.90 -29.30
C VAL A 53 -3.09 20.08 -30.66
N LEU A 54 -2.93 19.01 -31.44
CA LEU A 54 -2.35 19.09 -32.78
C LEU A 54 -3.21 19.93 -33.73
N CYS A 55 -4.54 19.76 -33.70
CA CYS A 55 -5.45 20.59 -34.47
C CYS A 55 -5.34 22.07 -34.11
N ALA A 56 -5.20 22.39 -32.82
CA ALA A 56 -5.05 23.76 -32.34
C ALA A 56 -3.69 24.38 -32.74
N VAL A 57 -2.59 23.65 -32.59
CA VAL A 57 -1.24 24.13 -32.92
C VAL A 57 -1.05 24.26 -34.43
N LEU A 58 -1.52 23.28 -35.19
CA LEU A 58 -1.40 23.24 -36.65
C LEU A 58 -2.54 23.97 -37.35
N ALA A 59 -3.46 24.63 -36.64
CA ALA A 59 -4.57 25.39 -37.22
C ALA A 59 -4.14 26.34 -38.36
N PRO A 60 -3.02 27.10 -38.25
CA PRO A 60 -2.56 27.95 -39.35
C PRO A 60 -2.14 27.23 -40.63
N LEU A 61 -1.84 25.92 -40.53
CA LEU A 61 -1.38 25.08 -41.64
C LEU A 61 -2.50 24.21 -42.21
N ILE A 62 -3.44 23.76 -41.37
CA ILE A 62 -4.48 22.79 -41.77
C ILE A 62 -5.84 23.45 -42.01
N ALA A 63 -6.04 24.72 -41.61
CA ALA A 63 -7.28 25.43 -41.89
C ALA A 63 -7.43 25.69 -43.39
N PRO A 64 -8.58 25.30 -44.00
CA PRO A 64 -8.82 25.52 -45.43
C PRO A 64 -8.80 27.00 -45.85
N SER A 65 -9.24 27.89 -44.97
CA SER A 65 -9.39 29.32 -45.22
C SER A 65 -8.96 30.15 -44.00
N ASP A 66 -8.75 31.45 -44.21
CA ASP A 66 -8.59 32.41 -43.12
C ASP A 66 -9.88 32.46 -42.28
N PRO A 67 -9.83 32.21 -40.95
CA PRO A 67 -11.02 32.15 -40.09
C PRO A 67 -11.81 33.46 -40.00
N LEU A 68 -11.21 34.60 -40.34
CA LEU A 68 -11.85 35.91 -40.31
C LEU A 68 -12.40 36.34 -41.68
N LYS A 69 -11.91 35.73 -42.75
CA LYS A 69 -12.31 36.06 -44.12
C LYS A 69 -13.63 35.37 -44.46
N GLY A 70 -14.62 36.15 -44.90
CA GLY A 70 -15.91 35.64 -45.35
C GLY A 70 -16.51 36.49 -46.46
N ASP A 71 -17.37 35.88 -47.27
CA ASP A 71 -18.19 36.55 -48.28
C ASP A 71 -19.66 36.43 -47.88
N ILE A 72 -20.32 37.57 -47.62
CA ILE A 72 -21.73 37.62 -47.19
C ILE A 72 -22.66 36.92 -48.21
N ARG A 73 -22.26 36.82 -49.48
CA ARG A 73 -23.02 36.11 -50.52
C ARG A 73 -23.08 34.61 -50.28
N ASP A 74 -22.06 34.07 -49.63
CA ASP A 74 -21.91 32.66 -49.28
C ASP A 74 -22.32 32.41 -47.82
N GLY A 75 -23.20 33.24 -47.25
CA GLY A 75 -23.68 33.11 -45.88
C GLY A 75 -24.61 31.90 -45.67
N LEU A 76 -24.46 31.23 -44.53
CA LEU A 76 -25.31 30.11 -44.09
C LEU A 76 -25.36 28.90 -45.04
N LEU A 77 -24.28 28.66 -45.80
CA LEU A 77 -24.18 27.47 -46.64
C LEU A 77 -24.01 26.22 -45.78
N GLY A 78 -24.68 25.14 -46.19
CA GLY A 78 -24.49 23.83 -45.59
C GLY A 78 -23.13 23.20 -45.98
N PRO A 79 -22.82 22.02 -45.41
CA PRO A 79 -21.63 21.25 -45.76
C PRO A 79 -21.49 21.02 -47.28
N SER A 80 -20.32 21.34 -47.84
CA SER A 80 -20.00 21.20 -49.25
C SER A 80 -18.52 20.82 -49.45
N ALA A 81 -18.13 20.50 -50.69
CA ALA A 81 -16.74 20.16 -51.02
C ALA A 81 -15.76 21.33 -50.77
N HIS A 82 -16.23 22.57 -50.90
CA HIS A 82 -15.44 23.78 -50.65
C HIS A 82 -15.50 24.23 -49.18
N HIS A 83 -16.61 23.97 -48.50
CA HIS A 83 -16.83 24.27 -47.08
C HIS A 83 -17.30 23.03 -46.33
N TRP A 84 -16.36 22.23 -45.81
CA TRP A 84 -16.65 20.90 -45.26
C TRP A 84 -17.67 20.91 -44.12
N LEU A 85 -17.68 21.98 -43.31
CA LEU A 85 -18.65 22.21 -42.24
C LEU A 85 -19.59 23.38 -42.53
N GLY A 86 -19.67 23.81 -43.79
CA GLY A 86 -20.46 24.97 -44.20
C GLY A 86 -19.84 26.32 -43.82
N THR A 87 -20.65 27.37 -43.95
CA THR A 87 -20.26 28.76 -43.67
C THR A 87 -21.21 29.41 -42.64
N ASP A 88 -20.69 30.35 -41.87
CA ASP A 88 -21.50 31.14 -40.95
C ASP A 88 -22.33 32.23 -41.67
N LYS A 89 -23.07 33.05 -40.91
CA LYS A 89 -23.88 34.16 -41.45
C LYS A 89 -23.06 35.19 -42.25
N LEU A 90 -21.77 35.29 -41.99
CA LEU A 90 -20.84 36.21 -42.64
C LEU A 90 -20.05 35.53 -43.76
N GLY A 91 -20.39 34.28 -44.10
CA GLY A 91 -19.75 33.50 -45.15
C GLY A 91 -18.36 33.00 -44.78
N ARG A 92 -18.02 32.92 -43.49
CA ARG A 92 -16.72 32.41 -43.04
C ARG A 92 -16.77 30.90 -42.89
N ASP A 93 -15.68 30.24 -43.22
CA ASP A 93 -15.59 28.78 -43.17
C ASP A 93 -15.65 28.25 -41.72
N VAL A 94 -16.68 27.44 -41.42
CA VAL A 94 -16.93 26.94 -40.05
C VAL A 94 -15.81 26.01 -39.58
N LEU A 95 -15.23 25.18 -40.46
CA LEU A 95 -14.13 24.29 -40.10
C LEU A 95 -12.88 25.07 -39.67
N SER A 96 -12.51 26.08 -40.45
CA SER A 96 -11.41 27.00 -40.13
C SER A 96 -11.66 27.69 -38.78
N ARG A 97 -12.88 28.17 -38.53
CA ARG A 97 -13.25 28.76 -37.24
C ARG A 97 -13.20 27.76 -36.08
N VAL A 98 -13.61 26.50 -36.25
CA VAL A 98 -13.51 25.46 -35.21
C VAL A 98 -12.06 25.17 -34.85
N LEU A 99 -11.16 25.07 -35.84
CA LEU A 99 -9.73 24.81 -35.63
C LEU A 99 -9.03 25.95 -34.88
N TYR A 100 -9.28 27.19 -35.29
CA TYR A 100 -8.77 28.36 -34.57
C TYR A 100 -9.45 28.52 -33.19
N GLY A 101 -10.73 28.15 -33.07
CA GLY A 101 -11.43 28.09 -31.80
C GLY A 101 -10.80 27.11 -30.80
N ALA A 102 -10.31 25.97 -31.27
CA ALA A 102 -9.57 25.01 -30.44
C ALA A 102 -8.29 25.64 -29.86
N ARG A 103 -7.58 26.42 -30.69
CA ARG A 103 -6.39 27.18 -30.27
C ARG A 103 -6.74 28.22 -29.21
N THR A 104 -7.79 29.00 -29.43
CA THR A 104 -8.27 30.01 -28.48
C THR A 104 -8.65 29.38 -27.14
N ALA A 105 -9.41 28.28 -27.15
CA ALA A 105 -9.84 27.58 -25.95
C ALA A 105 -8.68 26.99 -25.14
N LEU A 106 -7.72 26.33 -25.81
CA LEU A 106 -6.57 25.73 -25.12
C LEU A 106 -5.62 26.79 -24.54
N LEU A 107 -5.34 27.87 -25.27
CA LEU A 107 -4.52 28.97 -24.77
C LEU A 107 -5.16 29.64 -23.55
N SER A 108 -6.46 29.89 -23.63
CA SER A 108 -7.25 30.48 -22.54
C SER A 108 -7.26 29.58 -21.29
N ALA A 109 -7.38 28.26 -21.48
CA ALA A 109 -7.33 27.31 -20.39
C ALA A 109 -5.95 27.26 -19.72
N VAL A 110 -4.87 27.25 -20.50
CA VAL A 110 -3.50 27.30 -19.97
C VAL A 110 -3.23 28.60 -19.22
N GLU A 111 -3.73 29.73 -19.73
CA GLU A 111 -3.62 31.04 -19.06
C GLU A 111 -4.32 31.03 -17.70
N ALA A 112 -5.60 30.68 -17.65
CA ALA A 112 -6.38 30.67 -16.41
C ALA A 112 -5.79 29.69 -15.38
N VAL A 113 -5.46 28.47 -15.79
CA VAL A 113 -4.89 27.44 -14.91
C VAL A 113 -3.46 27.78 -14.49
N GLY A 114 -2.68 28.41 -15.36
CA GLY A 114 -1.34 28.90 -15.05
C GLY A 114 -1.36 29.96 -13.96
N ILE A 115 -2.25 30.95 -14.07
CA ILE A 115 -2.48 31.98 -13.04
C ILE A 115 -2.91 31.31 -11.73
N ALA A 116 -3.85 30.36 -11.80
CA ALA A 116 -4.32 29.64 -10.63
C ALA A 116 -3.21 28.87 -9.93
N ALA A 117 -2.30 28.22 -10.69
CA ALA A 117 -1.17 27.48 -10.14
C ALA A 117 -0.12 28.40 -9.52
N VAL A 118 0.25 29.49 -10.20
CA VAL A 118 1.25 30.47 -9.75
C VAL A 118 0.80 31.18 -8.47
N VAL A 119 -0.49 31.46 -8.32
CA VAL A 119 -1.03 32.11 -7.13
C VAL A 119 -1.41 31.09 -6.05
N GLY A 120 -2.14 30.04 -6.43
CA GLY A 120 -2.79 29.13 -5.50
C GLY A 120 -1.85 28.16 -4.80
N ILE A 121 -0.85 27.62 -5.50
CA ILE A 121 0.10 26.67 -4.90
C ILE A 121 0.95 27.36 -3.83
N PRO A 122 1.61 28.51 -4.08
CA PRO A 122 2.42 29.16 -3.05
C PRO A 122 1.59 29.61 -1.85
N LEU A 123 0.41 30.20 -2.07
CA LEU A 123 -0.46 30.65 -0.99
C LEU A 123 -0.99 29.47 -0.16
N GLY A 124 -1.39 28.38 -0.80
CA GLY A 124 -1.83 27.17 -0.11
C GLY A 124 -0.73 26.51 0.72
N LEU A 125 0.49 26.39 0.17
CA LEU A 125 1.66 25.86 0.88
C LEU A 125 2.01 26.74 2.09
N LEU A 126 2.02 28.06 1.89
CA LEU A 126 2.29 29.03 2.96
C LEU A 126 1.28 28.90 4.10
N SER A 127 -0.01 28.82 3.76
CA SER A 127 -1.12 28.68 4.70
C SER A 127 -1.06 27.35 5.47
N GLY A 128 -0.92 26.24 4.75
CA GLY A 128 -0.92 24.89 5.33
C GLY A 128 0.32 24.61 6.18
N TYR A 129 1.49 25.11 5.77
CA TYR A 129 2.73 24.87 6.50
C TYR A 129 2.90 25.78 7.73
N LEU A 130 2.81 27.11 7.55
CA LEU A 130 3.06 28.07 8.65
C LEU A 130 1.90 28.16 9.64
N GLY A 131 0.66 27.96 9.19
CA GLY A 131 -0.53 28.05 10.04
C GLY A 131 -0.73 29.43 10.69
N GLY A 132 -1.54 29.47 11.76
CA GLY A 132 -1.65 30.65 12.63
C GLY A 132 -2.61 31.73 12.14
N TRP A 133 -2.19 33.00 12.19
CA TRP A 133 -3.07 34.14 11.84
C TRP A 133 -3.15 34.39 10.33
N THR A 134 -2.06 34.15 9.60
CA THR A 134 -2.02 34.22 8.13
C THR A 134 -2.99 33.23 7.50
N ASP A 135 -3.02 31.99 8.01
CA ASP A 135 -3.97 30.96 7.60
C ASP A 135 -5.42 31.39 7.82
N ARG A 136 -5.72 31.95 9.00
CA ARG A 136 -7.06 32.43 9.32
C ARG A 136 -7.52 33.55 8.41
N ILE A 137 -6.68 34.55 8.13
CA ILE A 137 -7.06 35.64 7.22
C ILE A 137 -7.25 35.12 5.80
N LEU A 138 -6.28 34.36 5.29
CA LEU A 138 -6.32 33.86 3.92
C LEU A 138 -7.57 33.01 3.69
N MET A 139 -7.91 32.13 4.63
CA MET A 139 -9.12 31.31 4.52
C MET A 139 -10.40 32.13 4.59
N ARG A 140 -10.46 33.23 5.36
CA ARG A 140 -11.62 34.12 5.34
C ARG A 140 -11.79 34.84 4.00
N ILE A 141 -10.69 35.24 3.37
CA ILE A 141 -10.71 35.82 2.02
C ILE A 141 -11.19 34.77 1.02
N VAL A 142 -10.63 33.56 1.05
CA VAL A 142 -11.03 32.44 0.18
C VAL A 142 -12.51 32.10 0.36
N GLU A 143 -12.99 31.97 1.60
CA GLU A 143 -14.40 31.72 1.92
C GLU A 143 -15.31 32.84 1.43
N GLY A 144 -14.90 34.10 1.63
CA GLY A 144 -15.63 35.27 1.17
C GLY A 144 -15.78 35.31 -0.34
N VAL A 145 -14.69 35.11 -1.09
CA VAL A 145 -14.71 35.07 -2.56
C VAL A 145 -15.56 33.90 -3.07
N MET A 146 -15.41 32.72 -2.47
CA MET A 146 -16.17 31.52 -2.86
C MET A 146 -17.65 31.58 -2.48
N SER A 147 -18.06 32.49 -1.59
CA SER A 147 -19.46 32.68 -1.27
C SER A 147 -20.25 33.35 -2.40
N VAL A 148 -19.56 34.05 -3.32
CA VAL A 148 -20.17 34.69 -4.48
C VAL A 148 -20.20 33.71 -5.65
N PRO A 149 -21.36 33.53 -6.33
CA PRO A 149 -21.43 32.71 -7.54
C PRO A 149 -20.43 33.18 -8.59
N PHE A 150 -19.62 32.25 -9.12
CA PHE A 150 -18.52 32.55 -10.04
C PHE A 150 -18.92 33.47 -11.19
N LEU A 151 -20.06 33.21 -11.84
CA LEU A 151 -20.51 34.01 -12.99
C LEU A 151 -20.77 35.47 -12.61
N VAL A 152 -21.40 35.71 -11.44
CA VAL A 152 -21.69 37.05 -10.95
C VAL A 152 -20.39 37.80 -10.65
N LEU A 153 -19.45 37.14 -9.98
CA LEU A 153 -18.13 37.69 -9.70
C LEU A 153 -17.35 37.99 -10.98
N ALA A 154 -17.40 37.07 -11.95
CA ALA A 154 -16.72 37.23 -13.23
C ALA A 154 -17.26 38.43 -14.01
N ILE A 155 -18.58 38.54 -14.15
CA ILE A 155 -19.23 39.67 -14.84
C ILE A 155 -18.87 41.00 -14.15
N ALA A 156 -18.91 41.07 -12.82
CA ALA A 156 -18.57 42.27 -12.07
C ALA A 156 -17.11 42.70 -12.29
N LEU A 157 -16.16 41.75 -12.21
CA LEU A 157 -14.74 42.04 -12.40
C LEU A 157 -14.41 42.42 -13.86
N ILE A 158 -15.00 41.73 -14.84
CA ILE A 158 -14.84 42.05 -16.26
C ILE A 158 -15.45 43.42 -16.60
N SER A 159 -16.57 43.79 -15.97
CA SER A 159 -17.18 45.12 -16.17
C SER A 159 -16.25 46.26 -15.72
N VAL A 160 -15.39 46.02 -14.73
CA VAL A 160 -14.37 46.98 -14.27
C VAL A 160 -13.10 46.94 -15.13
N LEU A 161 -12.61 45.74 -15.46
CA LEU A 161 -11.37 45.54 -16.24
C LEU A 161 -11.56 45.85 -17.73
N GLY A 162 -12.81 45.88 -18.20
CA GLY A 162 -13.21 45.96 -19.60
C GLY A 162 -13.17 44.59 -20.29
N PRO A 163 -13.83 44.45 -21.46
CA PRO A 163 -13.89 43.20 -22.19
C PRO A 163 -12.53 42.81 -22.76
N GLY A 164 -12.32 41.51 -22.95
CA GLY A 164 -11.14 40.95 -23.60
C GLY A 164 -10.78 39.57 -23.05
N LEU A 165 -10.35 38.68 -23.96
CA LEU A 165 -10.10 37.28 -23.67
C LEU A 165 -9.14 37.08 -22.48
N TRP A 166 -7.97 37.70 -22.52
CA TRP A 166 -6.94 37.56 -21.47
C TRP A 166 -7.43 38.11 -20.11
N LYS A 167 -8.19 39.21 -20.11
CA LYS A 167 -8.73 39.80 -18.87
C LYS A 167 -9.75 38.87 -18.23
N SER A 168 -10.61 38.28 -19.05
CA SER A 168 -11.62 37.31 -18.63
C SER A 168 -10.97 36.03 -18.11
N MET A 169 -9.91 35.55 -18.75
CA MET A 169 -9.16 34.38 -18.27
C MET A 169 -8.34 34.66 -17.02
N ALA A 170 -7.82 35.89 -16.86
CA ALA A 170 -7.20 36.31 -15.61
C ALA A 170 -8.18 36.28 -14.44
N VAL A 171 -9.42 36.75 -14.64
CA VAL A 171 -10.50 36.67 -13.64
C VAL A 171 -10.82 35.21 -13.30
N VAL A 172 -10.97 34.34 -14.31
CA VAL A 172 -11.15 32.89 -14.08
C VAL A 172 -10.00 32.33 -13.27
N GLY A 173 -8.76 32.66 -13.63
CA GLY A 173 -7.54 32.22 -12.96
C GLY A 173 -7.47 32.62 -11.49
N VAL A 174 -7.89 33.85 -11.14
CA VAL A 174 -7.96 34.29 -9.73
C VAL A 174 -8.99 33.48 -8.94
N VAL A 175 -10.17 33.21 -9.51
CA VAL A 175 -11.18 32.39 -8.82
C VAL A 175 -10.69 30.95 -8.65
N TYR A 176 -10.07 30.41 -9.69
CA TYR A 176 -9.49 29.07 -9.69
C TYR A 176 -8.32 28.94 -8.70
N ALA A 177 -7.55 30.01 -8.51
CA ALA A 177 -6.51 30.07 -7.48
C ALA A 177 -7.09 29.78 -6.10
N MET A 178 -8.29 30.29 -5.78
CA MET A 178 -8.93 30.07 -4.47
C MET A 178 -9.24 28.58 -4.22
N THR A 179 -9.69 27.86 -5.26
CA THR A 179 -9.91 26.40 -5.19
C THR A 179 -8.59 25.69 -4.91
N LEU A 180 -7.52 26.10 -5.60
CA LEU A 180 -6.22 25.48 -5.48
C LEU A 180 -5.55 25.79 -4.14
N VAL A 181 -5.69 27.01 -3.60
CA VAL A 181 -5.26 27.36 -2.23
C VAL A 181 -5.87 26.40 -1.22
N ARG A 182 -7.18 26.15 -1.32
CA ARG A 182 -7.89 25.28 -0.37
C ARG A 182 -7.39 23.83 -0.43
N LEU A 183 -7.19 23.29 -1.63
CA LEU A 183 -6.67 21.94 -1.82
C LEU A 183 -5.23 21.82 -1.30
N VAL A 184 -4.33 22.68 -1.79
CA VAL A 184 -2.91 22.67 -1.42
C VAL A 184 -2.74 22.87 0.08
N ARG A 185 -3.52 23.75 0.71
CA ARG A 185 -3.52 23.94 2.16
C ARG A 185 -3.87 22.66 2.90
N GLY A 186 -4.95 21.97 2.50
CA GLY A 186 -5.40 20.73 3.14
C GLY A 186 -4.33 19.65 3.07
N GLU A 187 -3.79 19.42 1.88
CA GLU A 187 -2.73 18.43 1.64
C GLU A 187 -1.43 18.81 2.35
N ALA A 188 -1.03 20.08 2.33
CA ALA A 188 0.17 20.55 3.02
C ALA A 188 0.04 20.45 4.55
N LEU A 189 -1.16 20.62 5.10
CA LEU A 189 -1.42 20.45 6.54
C LEU A 189 -1.30 18.98 6.94
N ALA A 190 -1.87 18.07 6.16
CA ALA A 190 -1.72 16.63 6.36
C ALA A 190 -0.24 16.21 6.24
N ALA A 191 0.43 16.61 5.14
CA ALA A 191 1.83 16.31 4.91
C ALA A 191 2.76 16.88 5.99
N ARG A 192 2.42 18.02 6.60
CA ARG A 192 3.21 18.62 7.69
C ARG A 192 3.20 17.77 8.97
N GLU A 193 2.15 16.98 9.18
CA GLU A 193 1.99 16.10 10.35
C GLU A 193 2.63 14.72 10.15
N GLU A 194 3.21 14.48 8.97
CA GLU A 194 3.88 13.22 8.66
C GLU A 194 5.28 13.11 9.27
N LEU A 195 5.63 11.89 9.69
CA LEU A 195 6.88 11.58 10.39
C LEU A 195 8.14 11.94 9.58
N TYR A 196 8.08 11.90 8.24
CA TYR A 196 9.21 12.29 7.40
C TYR A 196 9.48 13.81 7.44
N VAL A 197 8.46 14.63 7.67
CA VAL A 197 8.62 16.09 7.82
C VAL A 197 9.27 16.40 9.16
N ASP A 198 8.86 15.71 10.22
CA ASP A 198 9.46 15.85 11.55
C ASP A 198 10.91 15.35 11.59
N GLY A 199 11.23 14.23 10.94
CA GLY A 199 12.61 13.74 10.82
C GLY A 199 13.54 14.74 10.12
N VAL A 200 13.07 15.41 9.07
CA VAL A 200 13.83 16.45 8.36
C VAL A 200 13.95 17.74 9.19
N ARG A 201 12.94 18.05 10.02
CA ARG A 201 12.97 19.18 10.96
C ARG A 201 13.99 18.94 12.08
N VAL A 202 14.04 17.74 12.64
CA VAL A 202 15.06 17.33 13.65
C VAL A 202 16.46 17.36 13.04
N ALA A 203 16.60 17.04 11.76
CA ALA A 203 17.86 17.19 11.01
C ALA A 203 18.27 18.65 10.72
N GLY A 204 17.52 19.64 11.21
CA GLY A 204 17.88 21.06 11.13
C GLY A 204 17.55 21.73 9.78
N ALA A 205 16.70 21.14 8.95
CA ALA A 205 16.32 21.76 7.68
C ALA A 205 15.42 22.99 7.88
N GLY A 206 15.70 24.07 7.15
CA GLY A 206 14.86 25.27 7.14
C GLY A 206 13.49 25.04 6.49
N SER A 207 12.48 25.82 6.92
CA SER A 207 11.08 25.71 6.47
C SER A 207 10.89 25.70 4.96
N GLY A 208 11.62 26.55 4.22
CA GLY A 208 11.53 26.57 2.75
C GLY A 208 12.03 25.26 2.12
N ARG A 209 13.10 24.68 2.65
CA ARG A 209 13.63 23.39 2.15
C ARG A 209 12.63 22.26 2.41
N ILE A 210 11.97 22.27 3.56
CA ILE A 210 10.91 21.30 3.90
C ILE A 210 9.74 21.42 2.92
N VAL A 211 9.24 22.64 2.71
CA VAL A 211 8.09 22.89 1.84
C VAL A 211 8.38 22.47 0.39
N PHE A 212 9.48 22.93 -0.20
CA PHE A 212 9.73 22.71 -1.63
C PHE A 212 10.35 21.35 -1.96
N ARG A 213 11.10 20.73 -1.04
CA ARG A 213 11.80 19.46 -1.31
C ARG A 213 11.10 18.23 -0.75
N HIS A 214 10.23 18.40 0.25
CA HIS A 214 9.58 17.27 0.94
C HIS A 214 8.06 17.32 0.85
N ILE A 215 7.42 18.49 1.03
CA ILE A 215 5.95 18.58 0.99
C ILE A 215 5.44 18.67 -0.45
N LEU A 216 5.91 19.64 -1.25
CA LEU A 216 5.40 19.87 -2.60
C LEU A 216 5.47 18.63 -3.51
N PRO A 217 6.58 17.86 -3.57
CA PRO A 217 6.64 16.64 -4.38
C PRO A 217 5.61 15.59 -3.96
N ASN A 218 5.34 15.46 -2.65
CA ASN A 218 4.42 14.46 -2.12
C ASN A 218 2.95 14.82 -2.34
N ILE A 219 2.62 16.11 -2.41
CA ILE A 219 1.26 16.58 -2.75
C ILE A 219 1.07 16.82 -4.25
N THR A 220 2.11 16.67 -5.08
CA THR A 220 2.00 16.87 -6.54
C THR A 220 0.96 15.96 -7.21
N PRO A 221 0.77 14.68 -6.82
CA PRO A 221 -0.23 13.82 -7.44
C PRO A 221 -1.67 14.35 -7.41
N PRO A 222 -2.27 14.72 -6.25
CA PRO A 222 -3.60 15.32 -6.23
C PRO A 222 -3.64 16.68 -6.96
N LEU A 223 -2.53 17.43 -7.02
CA LEU A 223 -2.46 18.67 -7.79
C LEU A 223 -2.53 18.44 -9.30
N ILE A 224 -1.85 17.43 -9.84
CA ILE A 224 -1.93 17.08 -11.27
C ILE A 224 -3.37 16.75 -11.66
N VAL A 225 -4.07 15.97 -10.84
CA VAL A 225 -5.47 15.60 -11.07
C VAL A 225 -6.34 16.86 -11.07
N GLN A 226 -6.22 17.70 -10.05
CA GLN A 226 -7.01 18.92 -9.94
C GLN A 226 -6.74 19.90 -11.10
N ILE A 227 -5.47 20.09 -11.47
CA ILE A 227 -5.06 20.95 -12.59
C ILE A 227 -5.69 20.44 -13.90
N THR A 228 -5.71 19.12 -14.12
CA THR A 228 -6.32 18.52 -15.32
C THR A 228 -7.82 18.79 -15.39
N LEU A 229 -8.54 18.66 -14.26
CA LEU A 229 -9.97 18.99 -14.19
C LEU A 229 -10.23 20.50 -14.37
N MET A 230 -9.32 21.35 -13.87
CA MET A 230 -9.42 22.80 -14.05
C MET A 230 -9.20 23.22 -15.50
N ILE A 231 -8.38 22.52 -16.29
CA ILE A 231 -8.26 22.79 -17.73
C ILE A 231 -9.63 22.58 -18.41
N ALA A 232 -10.31 21.47 -18.13
CA ALA A 232 -11.64 21.22 -18.67
C ALA A 232 -12.66 22.29 -18.21
N GLY A 233 -12.62 22.66 -16.93
CA GLY A 233 -13.44 23.75 -16.39
C GLY A 233 -13.16 25.11 -17.05
N ALA A 234 -11.90 25.43 -17.32
CA ALA A 234 -11.51 26.68 -17.95
C ALA A 234 -11.98 26.78 -19.40
N ILE A 235 -11.99 25.68 -20.15
CA ILE A 235 -12.57 25.62 -21.50
C ILE A 235 -14.06 25.94 -21.46
N ILE A 236 -14.81 25.37 -20.50
CA ILE A 236 -16.23 25.68 -20.32
C ILE A 236 -16.43 27.15 -19.93
N ALA A 237 -15.60 27.67 -19.03
CA ALA A 237 -15.66 29.06 -18.59
C ALA A 237 -15.38 30.04 -19.75
N GLU A 238 -14.36 29.77 -20.57
CA GLU A 238 -14.05 30.53 -21.79
C GLU A 238 -15.25 30.51 -22.74
N ALA A 239 -15.77 29.33 -23.09
CA ALA A 239 -16.91 29.21 -23.98
C ALA A 239 -18.15 29.95 -23.45
N THR A 240 -18.39 29.91 -22.13
CA THR A 240 -19.50 30.63 -21.47
C THR A 240 -19.31 32.14 -21.54
N LEU A 241 -18.12 32.65 -21.22
CA LEU A 241 -17.84 34.08 -21.22
C LEU A 241 -17.82 34.66 -22.65
N SER A 242 -17.25 33.94 -23.60
CA SER A 242 -17.27 34.31 -25.02
C SER A 242 -18.68 34.25 -25.61
N PHE A 243 -19.52 33.30 -25.18
CA PHE A 243 -20.93 33.24 -25.56
C PHE A 243 -21.72 34.46 -25.06
N LEU A 244 -21.42 34.93 -23.84
CA LEU A 244 -22.02 36.12 -23.22
C LEU A 244 -21.41 37.44 -23.74
N GLY A 245 -20.46 37.41 -24.67
CA GLY A 245 -19.80 38.60 -25.21
C GLY A 245 -18.79 39.27 -24.27
N LEU A 246 -18.39 38.58 -23.20
CA LEU A 246 -17.43 39.06 -22.20
C LEU A 246 -16.01 38.50 -22.42
N GLY A 247 -15.86 37.49 -23.27
CA GLY A 247 -14.59 36.82 -23.60
C GLY A 247 -13.95 37.35 -24.88
N ALA A 248 -13.86 36.47 -25.89
CA ALA A 248 -13.35 36.81 -27.22
C ALA A 248 -14.19 37.92 -27.89
N GLN A 249 -13.55 38.78 -28.68
CA GLN A 249 -14.25 39.91 -29.30
C GLN A 249 -15.10 39.45 -30.49
N ALA A 250 -16.10 40.26 -30.83
CA ALA A 250 -16.94 40.01 -31.99
C ALA A 250 -16.08 39.96 -33.26
N GLY A 251 -16.03 38.78 -33.88
CA GLY A 251 -15.17 38.52 -35.03
C GLY A 251 -14.19 37.38 -34.81
N ASP A 252 -13.67 37.24 -33.58
CA ASP A 252 -12.66 36.23 -33.24
C ASP A 252 -13.22 34.80 -33.34
N ALA A 253 -12.33 33.87 -33.71
CA ALA A 253 -12.62 32.44 -33.70
C ALA A 253 -12.47 31.88 -32.28
N SER A 254 -13.59 31.76 -31.56
CA SER A 254 -13.71 31.03 -30.29
C SER A 254 -14.96 30.15 -30.34
N TRP A 255 -14.95 28.99 -29.66
CA TRP A 255 -16.14 28.12 -29.67
C TRP A 255 -17.35 28.79 -29.01
N GLY A 256 -17.14 29.62 -27.99
CA GLY A 256 -18.21 30.39 -27.35
C GLY A 256 -18.82 31.45 -28.27
N SER A 257 -18.01 32.22 -28.99
CA SER A 257 -18.51 33.23 -29.95
C SER A 257 -19.25 32.55 -31.11
N MET A 258 -18.76 31.41 -31.60
CA MET A 258 -19.45 30.62 -32.63
C MET A 258 -20.82 30.11 -32.16
N LEU A 259 -20.95 29.69 -30.89
CA LEU A 259 -22.24 29.30 -30.33
C LEU A 259 -23.20 30.51 -30.18
N SER A 260 -22.67 31.69 -29.85
CA SER A 260 -23.45 32.93 -29.78
C SER A 260 -23.99 33.32 -31.17
N ASP A 261 -23.12 33.29 -32.18
CA ASP A 261 -23.46 33.50 -33.60
C ASP A 261 -24.53 32.49 -34.06
N ALA A 262 -24.36 31.21 -33.70
CA ALA A 262 -25.30 30.15 -34.04
C ALA A 262 -26.66 30.30 -33.34
N GLN A 263 -26.69 30.79 -32.08
CA GLN A 263 -27.93 31.07 -31.37
C GLN A 263 -28.75 32.14 -32.10
N ALA A 264 -28.11 33.18 -32.62
CA ALA A 264 -28.78 34.26 -33.35
C ALA A 264 -29.43 33.78 -34.67
N SER A 265 -28.82 32.78 -35.33
CA SER A 265 -29.32 32.19 -36.57
C SER A 265 -29.94 30.80 -36.39
N ILE A 266 -30.30 30.40 -35.17
CA ILE A 266 -30.74 29.03 -34.88
C ILE A 266 -32.03 28.63 -35.62
N ARG A 267 -32.88 29.61 -35.95
CA ARG A 267 -34.10 29.40 -36.75
C ARG A 267 -33.80 29.21 -38.24
N GLU A 268 -32.68 29.76 -38.72
CA GLU A 268 -32.27 29.71 -40.13
C GLU A 268 -31.42 28.45 -40.39
N SER A 269 -30.48 28.14 -39.48
CA SER A 269 -29.63 26.96 -39.55
C SER A 269 -29.25 26.50 -38.15
N PHE A 270 -29.85 25.40 -37.69
CA PHE A 270 -29.49 24.77 -36.42
C PHE A 270 -28.09 24.13 -36.47
N PHE A 271 -27.60 23.80 -37.68
CA PHE A 271 -26.35 23.08 -37.88
C PHE A 271 -25.13 23.86 -37.35
N LEU A 272 -25.16 25.20 -37.40
CA LEU A 272 -24.05 26.04 -36.95
C LEU A 272 -23.66 25.86 -35.48
N ALA A 273 -24.60 25.42 -34.63
CA ALA A 273 -24.33 25.17 -33.22
C ALA A 273 -23.61 23.83 -32.98
N LEU A 274 -23.75 22.86 -33.90
CA LEU A 274 -23.27 21.50 -33.69
C LEU A 274 -21.73 21.39 -33.71
N PRO A 275 -20.99 21.94 -34.70
CA PRO A 275 -19.54 21.84 -34.73
C PRO A 275 -18.83 22.42 -33.50
N PRO A 276 -19.07 23.67 -33.06
CA PRO A 276 -18.41 24.20 -31.86
C PRO A 276 -18.88 23.49 -30.58
N GLY A 277 -20.16 23.09 -30.50
CA GLY A 277 -20.69 22.33 -29.36
C GLY A 277 -20.04 20.95 -29.20
N PHE A 278 -19.86 20.21 -30.30
CA PHE A 278 -19.19 18.92 -30.29
C PHE A 278 -17.69 19.05 -29.97
N ALA A 279 -17.04 20.11 -30.46
CA ALA A 279 -15.64 20.38 -30.15
C ALA A 279 -15.44 20.64 -28.64
N ILE A 280 -16.32 21.43 -28.00
CA ILE A 280 -16.31 21.63 -26.55
C ILE A 280 -16.54 20.30 -25.83
N LEU A 281 -17.60 19.56 -26.17
CA LEU A 281 -17.97 18.30 -25.52
C LEU A 281 -16.82 17.28 -25.57
N LEU A 282 -16.27 17.04 -26.75
CA LEU A 282 -15.20 16.07 -26.95
C LEU A 282 -13.95 16.46 -26.16
N THR A 283 -13.58 17.73 -26.19
CA THR A 283 -12.37 18.23 -25.53
C THR A 283 -12.50 18.15 -24.01
N VAL A 284 -13.61 18.63 -23.45
CA VAL A 284 -13.90 18.59 -22.02
C VAL A 284 -13.93 17.15 -21.52
N LEU A 285 -14.62 16.26 -22.24
CA LEU A 285 -14.68 14.84 -21.89
C LEU A 285 -13.28 14.22 -21.93
N ALA A 286 -12.48 14.50 -22.96
CA ALA A 286 -11.12 13.97 -23.07
C ALA A 286 -10.22 14.40 -21.90
N PHE A 287 -10.23 15.68 -21.51
CA PHE A 287 -9.45 16.14 -20.34
C PHE A 287 -9.94 15.53 -19.02
N ASN A 288 -11.26 15.46 -18.79
CA ASN A 288 -11.80 14.85 -17.58
C ASN A 288 -11.43 13.36 -17.47
N GLN A 289 -11.57 12.60 -18.55
CA GLN A 289 -11.23 11.18 -18.56
C GLN A 289 -9.73 10.92 -18.41
N VAL A 290 -8.87 11.79 -18.97
CA VAL A 290 -7.42 11.74 -18.72
C VAL A 290 -7.11 12.03 -17.25
N GLY A 291 -7.74 13.04 -16.65
CA GLY A 291 -7.58 13.38 -15.23
C GLY A 291 -7.98 12.24 -14.30
N ASP A 292 -9.11 11.59 -14.58
CA ASP A 292 -9.57 10.42 -13.84
C ASP A 292 -8.64 9.21 -14.01
N GLY A 293 -8.13 8.98 -15.22
CA GLY A 293 -7.12 7.95 -15.46
C GLY A 293 -5.83 8.19 -14.67
N ILE A 294 -5.38 9.45 -14.57
CA ILE A 294 -4.23 9.84 -13.76
C ILE A 294 -4.51 9.62 -12.27
N ARG A 295 -5.71 9.99 -11.79
CA ARG A 295 -6.14 9.77 -10.40
C ARG A 295 -6.08 8.31 -10.00
N ASP A 296 -6.57 7.42 -10.86
CA ASP A 296 -6.62 5.98 -10.58
C ASP A 296 -5.22 5.34 -10.53
N LEU A 297 -4.24 5.92 -11.25
CA LEU A 297 -2.84 5.50 -11.17
C LEU A 297 -2.24 5.82 -9.80
N PHE A 298 -2.55 6.98 -9.24
CA PHE A 298 -2.03 7.41 -7.94
C PHE A 298 -2.80 6.81 -6.74
N ALA A 299 -4.12 6.61 -6.86
CA ALA A 299 -4.94 6.02 -5.80
C ALA A 299 -4.56 4.56 -5.46
N ARG A 300 -3.94 3.84 -6.40
CA ARG A 300 -3.46 2.47 -6.20
C ARG A 300 -2.14 2.39 -5.43
N GLU A 301 -1.35 3.47 -5.43
CA GLU A 301 -0.13 3.57 -4.62
C GLU A 301 -0.45 3.89 -3.15
N ALA A 302 -1.54 4.62 -2.87
CA ALA A 302 -1.92 4.99 -1.50
C ALA A 302 -2.59 3.87 -0.67
N LYS A 303 -3.01 2.75 -1.29
CA LYS A 303 -3.69 1.64 -0.59
C LYS A 303 -2.75 0.56 -0.04
N ALA A 304 -1.45 0.65 -0.32
CA ALA A 304 -0.46 -0.26 0.23
C ALA A 304 0.30 0.43 1.39
N GLY A 305 -0.14 0.18 2.62
CA GLY A 305 0.70 0.30 3.82
C GLY A 305 0.83 1.68 4.47
N SER A 306 0.09 1.92 5.55
CA SER A 306 0.64 2.70 6.66
C SER A 306 0.60 1.85 7.93
N MET A 307 1.68 1.10 8.20
CA MET A 307 1.96 0.65 9.56
C MET A 307 2.26 1.91 10.39
N GLY A 308 1.25 2.42 11.10
CA GLY A 308 1.44 3.46 12.10
C GLY A 308 2.37 2.97 13.21
N VAL A 309 3.23 3.86 13.71
CA VAL A 309 4.19 3.54 14.76
C VAL A 309 3.52 3.78 16.10
N ASN A 310 3.05 2.69 16.74
CA ASN A 310 2.47 2.77 18.08
C ASN A 310 3.47 2.33 19.15
N PRO A 311 3.96 3.23 20.02
CA PRO A 311 4.82 2.83 21.12
C PRO A 311 4.06 1.88 22.06
N VAL A 312 4.75 0.85 22.52
CA VAL A 312 4.21 -0.08 23.52
C VAL A 312 4.11 0.67 24.84
N LEU A 313 2.90 0.99 25.27
CA LEU A 313 2.68 1.65 26.55
C LEU A 313 2.92 0.64 27.67
N LYS A 314 3.86 0.95 28.56
CA LYS A 314 4.06 0.18 29.78
C LYS A 314 2.85 0.37 30.70
N ALA A 315 2.12 -0.71 30.95
CA ALA A 315 1.07 -0.69 31.95
C ALA A 315 1.74 -0.53 33.33
N ALA A 316 1.15 0.29 34.20
CA ALA A 316 1.57 0.34 35.60
C ALA A 316 1.23 -1.02 36.24
N GLY A 317 2.20 -1.92 36.27
CA GLY A 317 2.04 -3.20 36.94
C GLY A 317 1.85 -2.98 38.43
N GLN A 318 0.67 -3.30 38.95
CA GLN A 318 0.55 -3.73 40.34
C GLN A 318 1.43 -4.99 40.46
N GLY A 319 2.27 -5.07 41.49
CA GLY A 319 3.33 -6.08 41.64
C GLY A 319 2.84 -7.50 41.89
N GLU A 320 1.95 -8.00 41.04
CA GLU A 320 1.30 -9.30 41.14
C GLU A 320 2.11 -10.34 40.37
N ALA A 321 2.06 -11.59 40.84
CA ALA A 321 2.79 -12.72 40.28
C ALA A 321 2.57 -12.84 38.75
N PRO A 322 3.55 -13.37 37.98
CA PRO A 322 3.33 -13.61 36.56
C PRO A 322 2.04 -14.43 36.37
N PRO A 323 1.17 -14.04 35.42
CA PRO A 323 -0.09 -14.72 35.18
C PRO A 323 0.15 -16.21 34.87
N ALA A 324 -0.84 -17.08 35.07
CA ALA A 324 -0.63 -18.51 34.81
C ALA A 324 -0.28 -18.77 33.33
N GLY A 325 0.74 -19.62 33.08
CA GLY A 325 1.28 -19.89 31.75
C GLY A 325 2.48 -20.85 31.78
N VAL A 326 3.04 -21.15 30.60
CA VAL A 326 4.29 -21.92 30.47
C VAL A 326 5.45 -20.95 30.35
N PHE A 327 6.32 -20.94 31.35
CA PHE A 327 7.46 -20.05 31.44
C PHE A 327 8.76 -20.83 31.32
N VAL A 328 9.75 -20.21 30.70
CA VAL A 328 11.06 -20.83 30.44
C VAL A 328 12.11 -20.12 31.28
N ASP A 329 13.09 -20.87 31.77
CA ASP A 329 14.26 -20.31 32.43
C ASP A 329 15.17 -19.61 31.38
N ASP A 330 15.61 -18.38 31.67
CA ASP A 330 16.41 -17.53 30.76
C ASP A 330 15.84 -17.36 29.33
N PRO A 331 14.65 -16.75 29.18
CA PRO A 331 14.03 -16.55 27.87
C PRO A 331 14.74 -15.45 27.06
N VAL A 332 14.90 -15.65 25.75
CA VAL A 332 15.34 -14.57 24.84
C VAL A 332 14.25 -13.51 24.69
N LEU A 333 12.98 -13.91 24.70
CA LEU A 333 11.82 -13.02 24.65
C LEU A 333 10.87 -13.41 25.77
N SER A 334 10.48 -12.44 26.59
CA SER A 334 9.47 -12.60 27.64
C SER A 334 8.40 -11.53 27.55
N VAL A 335 7.17 -11.95 27.25
CA VAL A 335 6.00 -11.08 27.11
C VAL A 335 5.08 -11.30 28.30
N ARG A 336 4.64 -10.21 28.94
CA ARG A 336 3.72 -10.25 30.09
C ARG A 336 2.57 -9.29 29.88
N ASP A 337 1.36 -9.83 29.99
CA ASP A 337 0.07 -9.11 29.94
C ASP A 337 -0.08 -8.18 28.72
N LEU A 338 0.26 -8.68 27.53
CA LEU A 338 0.09 -7.95 26.29
C LEU A 338 -1.39 -7.84 25.92
N THR A 339 -1.84 -6.60 25.74
CA THR A 339 -3.18 -6.23 25.30
C THR A 339 -3.09 -5.26 24.14
N VAL A 340 -3.80 -5.54 23.05
CA VAL A 340 -3.89 -4.68 21.86
C VAL A 340 -5.33 -4.32 21.60
N SER A 341 -5.63 -3.04 21.39
CA SER A 341 -6.99 -2.55 21.16
C SER A 341 -7.09 -1.56 20.00
N PHE A 342 -8.23 -1.57 19.31
CA PHE A 342 -8.55 -0.65 18.22
C PHE A 342 -9.85 0.11 18.53
N PRO A 343 -10.01 1.36 18.07
CA PRO A 343 -11.29 2.04 18.15
C PRO A 343 -12.31 1.39 17.22
N GLN A 344 -13.54 1.31 17.68
CA GLN A 344 -14.69 0.84 16.94
C GLN A 344 -15.76 1.93 16.94
N PRO A 345 -16.28 2.34 15.77
CA PRO A 345 -17.36 3.33 15.69
C PRO A 345 -18.55 2.93 16.58
N GLY A 346 -18.98 3.83 17.46
CA GLY A 346 -20.14 3.62 18.35
C GLY A 346 -19.93 2.71 19.55
N ALA A 347 -18.81 1.98 19.66
CA ALA A 347 -18.56 0.99 20.73
C ALA A 347 -17.27 1.25 21.54
N GLY A 348 -16.62 2.40 21.35
CA GLY A 348 -15.40 2.76 22.07
C GLY A 348 -14.18 2.02 21.53
N ARG A 349 -13.36 1.43 22.41
CA ARG A 349 -12.19 0.61 22.02
C ARG A 349 -12.44 -0.85 22.30
N VAL A 350 -12.09 -1.70 21.35
CA VAL A 350 -12.24 -3.15 21.47
C VAL A 350 -10.86 -3.80 21.47
N ALA A 351 -10.61 -4.64 22.46
CA ALA A 351 -9.38 -5.42 22.55
C ALA A 351 -9.42 -6.56 21.52
N VAL A 352 -8.35 -6.74 20.76
CA VAL A 352 -8.17 -7.84 19.80
C VAL A 352 -7.09 -8.83 20.23
N VAL A 353 -6.27 -8.45 21.20
CA VAL A 353 -5.37 -9.32 21.97
C VAL A 353 -5.55 -8.92 23.43
N GLN A 354 -5.69 -9.88 24.34
CA GLN A 354 -5.93 -9.58 25.75
C GLN A 354 -5.13 -10.51 26.67
N GLY A 355 -4.35 -9.90 27.56
CA GLY A 355 -3.63 -10.60 28.63
C GLY A 355 -2.66 -11.67 28.15
N MET A 356 -2.06 -11.49 26.97
CA MET A 356 -1.18 -12.50 26.40
C MET A 356 0.17 -12.49 27.11
N SER A 357 0.58 -13.65 27.61
CA SER A 357 1.91 -13.87 28.19
C SER A 357 2.57 -15.07 27.53
N LEU A 358 3.79 -14.90 27.04
CA LEU A 358 4.52 -15.91 26.27
C LEU A 358 6.03 -15.73 26.48
N ASP A 359 6.73 -16.84 26.68
CA ASP A 359 8.19 -16.90 26.68
C ASP A 359 8.71 -17.70 25.49
N VAL A 360 9.78 -17.21 24.89
CA VAL A 360 10.60 -17.91 23.89
C VAL A 360 11.99 -18.10 24.50
N GLY A 361 12.40 -19.35 24.64
CA GLY A 361 13.72 -19.76 25.12
C GLY A 361 14.82 -19.49 24.10
N ARG A 362 16.08 -19.56 24.54
CA ARG A 362 17.24 -19.39 23.65
C ARG A 362 17.38 -20.54 22.67
N GLY A 363 17.56 -20.20 21.39
CA GLY A 363 17.60 -21.17 20.31
C GLY A 363 16.31 -21.95 20.14
N GLU A 364 15.20 -21.59 20.81
CA GLU A 364 13.92 -22.31 20.71
C GLU A 364 13.11 -21.85 19.49
N ILE A 365 12.40 -22.78 18.87
CA ILE A 365 11.35 -22.47 17.89
C ILE A 365 9.98 -22.61 18.55
N VAL A 366 9.26 -21.49 18.67
CA VAL A 366 7.89 -21.46 19.20
C VAL A 366 6.92 -21.17 18.05
N GLY A 367 5.94 -22.06 17.88
CA GLY A 367 4.85 -21.89 16.91
C GLY A 367 3.62 -21.22 17.53
N LEU A 368 3.21 -20.05 17.05
CA LEU A 368 1.95 -19.40 17.41
C LEU A 368 0.89 -19.73 16.35
N VAL A 369 -0.12 -20.52 16.72
CA VAL A 369 -1.12 -21.08 15.80
C VAL A 369 -2.55 -20.69 16.15
N GLY A 370 -3.44 -20.78 15.16
CA GLY A 370 -4.87 -20.53 15.32
C GLY A 370 -5.56 -20.15 14.01
N GLU A 371 -6.89 -20.11 14.01
CA GLU A 371 -7.70 -19.69 12.86
C GLU A 371 -7.37 -18.25 12.41
N SER A 372 -7.70 -17.92 11.17
CA SER A 372 -7.61 -16.53 10.69
C SER A 372 -8.46 -15.61 11.58
N GLY A 373 -7.96 -14.41 11.87
CA GLY A 373 -8.61 -13.45 12.77
C GLY A 373 -8.47 -13.75 14.27
N SER A 374 -7.68 -14.75 14.69
CA SER A 374 -7.47 -15.02 16.13
C SER A 374 -6.54 -14.03 16.84
N GLY A 375 -5.81 -13.17 16.11
CA GLY A 375 -4.94 -12.13 16.65
C GLY A 375 -3.42 -12.34 16.48
N LYS A 376 -2.98 -13.41 15.80
CA LYS A 376 -1.57 -13.82 15.69
C LYS A 376 -0.63 -12.74 15.11
N SER A 377 -0.94 -12.23 13.91
CA SER A 377 -0.10 -11.20 13.26
C SER A 377 -0.10 -9.88 14.04
N VAL A 378 -1.24 -9.52 14.65
CA VAL A 378 -1.33 -8.34 15.54
C VAL A 378 -0.44 -8.51 16.76
N THR A 379 -0.43 -9.70 17.37
CA THR A 379 0.51 -10.05 18.43
C THR A 379 1.95 -9.83 17.97
N ALA A 380 2.35 -10.40 16.84
CA ALA A 380 3.70 -10.27 16.28
C ALA A 380 4.14 -8.81 16.13
N MET A 381 3.31 -8.01 15.46
CA MET A 381 3.60 -6.60 15.18
C MET A 381 3.62 -5.77 16.47
N SER A 382 2.83 -6.15 17.47
CA SER A 382 2.81 -5.44 18.76
C SER A 382 4.09 -5.60 19.58
N LEU A 383 4.79 -6.74 19.47
CA LEU A 383 6.09 -6.94 20.11
C LEU A 383 7.12 -5.92 19.64
N LEU A 384 6.96 -5.46 18.40
CA LEU A 384 7.85 -4.53 17.76
C LEU A 384 7.33 -3.10 17.78
N GLY A 385 6.12 -2.82 18.27
CA GLY A 385 5.49 -1.49 18.18
C GLY A 385 5.16 -1.08 16.75
N LEU A 386 4.77 -2.04 15.91
CA LEU A 386 4.38 -1.87 14.49
C LEU A 386 2.87 -2.00 14.28
N VAL A 387 2.07 -1.93 15.35
CA VAL A 387 0.61 -1.99 15.25
C VAL A 387 0.08 -0.70 14.62
N PRO A 388 -0.72 -0.77 13.55
CA PRO A 388 -1.15 0.41 12.83
C PRO A 388 -2.02 1.34 13.69
N ASP A 389 -1.87 2.64 13.47
CA ASP A 389 -2.76 3.65 14.04
C ASP A 389 -4.20 3.44 13.53
N PRO A 390 -5.22 3.71 14.35
CA PRO A 390 -5.21 4.19 15.75
C PRO A 390 -5.15 3.06 16.81
N GLY A 391 -4.45 1.95 16.55
CA GLY A 391 -4.24 0.88 17.53
C GLY A 391 -3.59 1.37 18.83
N ARG A 392 -3.78 0.66 19.95
CA ARG A 392 -3.00 0.87 21.17
C ARG A 392 -2.49 -0.45 21.68
N VAL A 393 -1.20 -0.47 21.99
CA VAL A 393 -0.50 -1.60 22.60
C VAL A 393 -0.22 -1.27 24.05
N ARG A 394 -0.59 -2.17 24.95
CA ARG A 394 -0.28 -2.13 26.37
C ARG A 394 0.33 -3.46 26.78
N ALA A 395 1.38 -3.42 27.59
CA ALA A 395 1.95 -4.62 28.19
C ALA A 395 2.51 -4.30 29.57
N ALA A 396 2.52 -5.27 30.48
CA ALA A 396 3.23 -5.12 31.76
C ALA A 396 4.74 -5.10 31.53
N SER A 397 5.24 -5.99 30.66
CA SER A 397 6.62 -5.97 30.18
C SER A 397 6.78 -6.73 28.86
N ILE A 398 7.70 -6.29 28.01
CA ILE A 398 8.15 -7.04 26.82
C ILE A 398 9.67 -7.06 26.88
N ARG A 399 10.30 -8.11 27.40
CA ARG A 399 11.75 -8.17 27.57
C ARG A 399 12.40 -8.96 26.45
N LEU A 400 13.42 -8.38 25.81
CA LEU A 400 14.32 -9.04 24.88
C LEU A 400 15.71 -9.13 25.54
N ASP A 401 16.23 -10.33 25.74
CA ASP A 401 17.53 -10.57 26.39
C ASP A 401 17.68 -9.81 27.73
N GLY A 402 16.59 -9.80 28.52
CA GLY A 402 16.52 -9.07 29.80
C GLY A 402 16.22 -7.57 29.68
N ARG A 403 16.32 -6.96 28.51
CA ARG A 403 15.99 -5.55 28.27
C ARG A 403 14.51 -5.35 27.99
N ASP A 404 13.83 -4.55 28.80
CA ASP A 404 12.41 -4.21 28.57
C ASP A 404 12.25 -3.24 27.40
N LEU A 405 11.44 -3.63 26.43
CA LEU A 405 11.07 -2.90 25.23
C LEU A 405 9.82 -2.03 25.45
N ALA A 406 9.01 -2.35 26.46
CA ALA A 406 7.82 -1.58 26.79
C ALA A 406 8.22 -0.19 27.31
N GLY A 407 7.67 0.86 26.71
CA GLY A 407 7.98 2.25 27.03
C GLY A 407 9.24 2.82 26.38
N LEU A 408 9.97 2.04 25.57
CA LEU A 408 11.07 2.58 24.77
C LEU A 408 10.56 3.60 23.74
N SER A 409 11.38 4.63 23.51
CA SER A 409 11.14 5.58 22.43
C SER A 409 11.29 4.92 21.06
N PHE A 410 10.80 5.60 20.02
CA PHE A 410 10.93 5.12 18.65
C PHE A 410 12.39 4.90 18.24
N ASP A 411 13.28 5.84 18.57
CA ASP A 411 14.71 5.76 18.23
C ASP A 411 15.42 4.60 18.93
N GLU A 412 14.98 4.27 20.15
CA GLU A 412 15.50 3.11 20.88
C GLU A 412 14.99 1.80 20.30
N LEU A 413 13.71 1.71 19.94
CA LEU A 413 13.13 0.55 19.25
C LEU A 413 13.73 0.35 17.86
N ARG A 414 14.11 1.43 17.16
CA ARG A 414 14.79 1.37 15.87
C ARG A 414 16.08 0.57 15.94
N LYS A 415 16.83 0.63 17.04
CA LYS A 415 18.07 -0.17 17.22
C LYS A 415 17.80 -1.66 17.42
N VAL A 416 16.62 -1.99 17.95
CA VAL A 416 16.18 -3.37 18.18
C VAL A 416 15.65 -3.98 16.89
N ARG A 417 14.81 -3.25 16.14
CA ARG A 417 14.23 -3.69 14.86
C ARG A 417 15.31 -3.80 13.78
N GLY A 418 15.38 -4.93 13.08
CA GLY A 418 16.38 -5.16 12.02
C GLY A 418 17.80 -5.37 12.53
N GLY A 419 18.05 -5.19 13.83
CA GLY A 419 19.30 -5.50 14.53
C GLY A 419 19.14 -6.77 15.37
N GLU A 420 18.52 -6.62 16.55
CA GLU A 420 18.36 -7.69 17.54
C GLU A 420 17.13 -8.59 17.26
N ILE A 421 16.10 -8.04 16.61
CA ILE A 421 14.92 -8.78 16.13
C ILE A 421 14.77 -8.61 14.61
N GLY A 422 14.77 -9.73 13.90
CA GLY A 422 14.46 -9.81 12.47
C GLY A 422 12.99 -10.17 12.24
N VAL A 423 12.41 -9.72 11.12
CA VAL A 423 11.02 -10.02 10.75
C VAL A 423 10.94 -10.50 9.31
N VAL A 424 10.23 -11.61 9.12
CA VAL A 424 9.80 -12.11 7.81
C VAL A 424 8.30 -11.90 7.74
N PHE A 425 7.85 -11.04 6.83
CA PHE A 425 6.44 -10.66 6.68
C PHE A 425 5.67 -11.69 5.83
N GLN A 426 4.35 -11.66 5.94
CA GLN A 426 3.43 -12.60 5.27
C GLN A 426 3.57 -12.62 3.74
N GLU A 427 3.80 -11.47 3.08
CA GLU A 427 3.87 -11.38 1.62
C GLU A 427 5.23 -10.83 1.15
N PRO A 428 6.16 -11.66 0.64
CA PRO A 428 7.53 -11.23 0.32
C PRO A 428 7.59 -10.18 -0.78
N ILE A 429 6.86 -10.38 -1.89
CA ILE A 429 6.91 -9.47 -3.05
C ILE A 429 6.29 -8.11 -2.70
N ALA A 430 5.20 -8.10 -1.92
CA ALA A 430 4.57 -6.87 -1.47
C ALA A 430 5.42 -6.12 -0.44
N SER A 431 6.26 -6.84 0.32
CA SER A 431 7.13 -6.26 1.35
C SER A 431 8.44 -5.69 0.78
N LEU A 432 8.87 -6.14 -0.40
CA LEU A 432 10.03 -5.60 -1.10
C LEU A 432 9.64 -4.38 -1.93
N ASN A 433 10.44 -3.32 -1.84
CA ASN A 433 10.23 -2.12 -2.63
C ASN A 433 10.56 -2.38 -4.12
N PRO A 434 9.58 -2.31 -5.04
CA PRO A 434 9.82 -2.59 -6.46
C PRO A 434 10.67 -1.51 -7.16
N ALA A 435 10.92 -0.38 -6.51
CA ALA A 435 11.79 0.69 -7.01
C ALA A 435 13.28 0.39 -6.89
N TYR A 436 13.68 -0.51 -5.99
CA TYR A 436 15.08 -0.81 -5.71
C TYR A 436 15.42 -2.26 -6.04
N THR A 437 16.72 -2.51 -6.27
CA THR A 437 17.21 -3.88 -6.45
C THR A 437 17.11 -4.65 -5.14
N VAL A 438 17.02 -5.97 -5.21
CA VAL A 438 17.01 -6.81 -4.00
C VAL A 438 18.32 -6.68 -3.22
N GLY A 439 19.45 -6.51 -3.93
CA GLY A 439 20.76 -6.35 -3.30
C GLY A 439 20.88 -5.02 -2.54
N ASP A 440 20.37 -3.92 -3.10
CA ASP A 440 20.40 -2.62 -2.44
C ASP A 440 19.56 -2.59 -1.16
N GLN A 441 18.39 -3.27 -1.16
CA GLN A 441 17.51 -3.34 0.01
C GLN A 441 18.13 -4.11 1.17
N VAL A 442 18.78 -5.25 0.91
CA VAL A 442 19.51 -5.98 1.96
C VAL A 442 20.76 -5.21 2.41
N ALA A 443 21.46 -4.54 1.48
CA ALA A 443 22.62 -3.72 1.82
C ALA A 443 22.25 -2.52 2.71
N GLU A 444 21.05 -1.95 2.56
CA GLU A 444 20.58 -0.84 3.40
C GLU A 444 20.55 -1.22 4.87
N VAL A 445 20.00 -2.40 5.21
CA VAL A 445 19.96 -2.91 6.59
C VAL A 445 21.37 -3.02 7.18
N LEU A 446 22.31 -3.60 6.43
CA LEU A 446 23.71 -3.74 6.86
C LEU A 446 24.40 -2.40 7.08
N ARG A 447 24.12 -1.41 6.23
CA ARG A 447 24.72 -0.08 6.36
C ARG A 447 24.18 0.67 7.57
N GLU A 448 22.88 0.53 7.84
CA GLU A 448 22.22 1.22 8.95
C GLU A 448 22.59 0.59 10.30
N HIS A 449 22.56 -0.74 10.41
CA HIS A 449 22.71 -1.43 11.69
C HIS A 449 24.13 -1.92 11.99
N ALA A 450 24.93 -2.20 10.95
CA ALA A 450 26.31 -2.69 11.11
C ALA A 450 27.37 -1.67 10.66
N GLY A 451 26.97 -0.48 10.19
CA GLY A 451 27.89 0.60 9.82
C GLY A 451 28.83 0.27 8.66
N LEU A 452 28.50 -0.74 7.85
CA LEU A 452 29.36 -1.20 6.76
C LEU A 452 29.44 -0.16 5.64
N SER A 453 30.60 -0.06 4.98
CA SER A 453 30.73 0.71 3.74
C SER A 453 29.92 0.06 2.61
N ARG A 454 29.66 0.80 1.52
CA ARG A 454 28.92 0.27 0.36
C ARG A 454 29.55 -0.99 -0.23
N ALA A 455 30.88 -1.06 -0.29
CA ALA A 455 31.61 -2.22 -0.81
C ALA A 455 31.48 -3.42 0.13
N GLN A 456 31.70 -3.22 1.43
CA GLN A 456 31.57 -4.27 2.46
C GLN A 456 30.13 -4.79 2.56
N ALA A 457 29.14 -3.90 2.50
CA ALA A 457 27.73 -4.29 2.51
C ALA A 457 27.41 -5.15 1.30
N ARG A 458 27.85 -4.77 0.08
CA ARG A 458 27.63 -5.56 -1.14
C ARG A 458 28.23 -6.96 -1.03
N GLU A 459 29.46 -7.08 -0.55
CA GLU A 459 30.12 -8.37 -0.32
C GLU A 459 29.35 -9.23 0.70
N ARG A 460 28.90 -8.62 1.79
CA ARG A 460 28.09 -9.31 2.81
C ARG A 460 26.73 -9.74 2.27
N VAL A 461 26.08 -8.95 1.39
CA VAL A 461 24.84 -9.38 0.72
C VAL A 461 25.07 -10.61 -0.15
N VAL A 462 26.18 -10.71 -0.89
CA VAL A 462 26.52 -11.92 -1.66
C VAL A 462 26.61 -13.13 -0.75
N SER A 463 27.28 -12.99 0.39
CA SER A 463 27.38 -14.05 1.41
C SER A 463 26.01 -14.42 2.01
N LEU A 464 25.13 -13.45 2.27
CA LEU A 464 23.77 -13.70 2.76
C LEU A 464 22.91 -14.41 1.72
N PHE A 465 22.97 -13.98 0.45
CA PHE A 465 22.28 -14.63 -0.66
C PHE A 465 22.75 -16.08 -0.86
N GLY A 466 24.04 -16.34 -0.65
CA GLY A 466 24.56 -17.71 -0.58
C GLY A 466 23.95 -18.53 0.55
N GLN A 467 23.89 -17.99 1.77
CA GLN A 467 23.30 -18.68 2.94
C GLN A 467 21.82 -19.02 2.76
N VAL A 468 21.05 -18.16 2.09
CA VAL A 468 19.63 -18.43 1.81
C VAL A 468 19.40 -19.22 0.51
N HIS A 469 20.46 -19.75 -0.11
CA HIS A 469 20.42 -20.53 -1.35
C HIS A 469 19.81 -19.79 -2.55
N ILE A 470 20.12 -18.50 -2.73
CA ILE A 470 19.84 -17.79 -3.98
C ILE A 470 20.83 -18.26 -5.05
N PRO A 471 20.36 -18.70 -6.24
CA PRO A 471 21.24 -19.10 -7.32
C PRO A 471 22.01 -17.89 -7.87
N ASP A 472 23.30 -18.09 -8.16
CA ASP A 472 24.21 -17.05 -8.65
C ASP A 472 24.16 -15.73 -7.85
N PRO A 473 24.43 -15.75 -6.52
CA PRO A 473 24.23 -14.61 -5.62
C PRO A 473 24.76 -13.26 -6.15
N ALA A 474 25.97 -13.26 -6.71
CA ALA A 474 26.63 -12.04 -7.20
C ALA A 474 25.93 -11.44 -8.43
N ALA A 475 25.42 -12.30 -9.33
CA ALA A 475 24.71 -11.86 -10.53
C ALA A 475 23.33 -11.27 -10.17
N ARG A 476 22.69 -11.83 -9.14
CA ARG A 476 21.33 -11.46 -8.72
C ARG A 476 21.21 -10.20 -7.86
N LEU A 477 22.34 -9.60 -7.45
CA LEU A 477 22.32 -8.35 -6.68
C LEU A 477 21.58 -7.21 -7.38
N GLY A 478 21.69 -7.14 -8.71
CA GLY A 478 21.11 -6.08 -9.53
C GLY A 478 19.67 -6.31 -9.97
N ASP A 479 19.11 -7.47 -9.62
CA ASP A 479 17.75 -7.82 -9.99
C ASP A 479 16.74 -7.09 -9.09
N TYR A 480 15.56 -6.85 -9.63
CA TYR A 480 14.42 -6.27 -8.94
C TYR A 480 13.48 -7.37 -8.42
N PRO A 481 12.63 -7.08 -7.43
CA PRO A 481 11.72 -8.08 -6.84
C PRO A 481 10.84 -8.82 -7.86
N HIS A 482 10.38 -8.15 -8.92
CA HIS A 482 9.55 -8.76 -9.96
C HIS A 482 10.29 -9.73 -10.89
N GLN A 483 11.62 -9.80 -10.80
CA GLN A 483 12.44 -10.77 -11.53
C GLN A 483 12.68 -12.06 -10.72
N PHE A 484 12.21 -12.11 -9.47
CA PHE A 484 12.35 -13.25 -8.56
C PHE A 484 11.07 -14.09 -8.56
N SER A 485 11.22 -15.40 -8.42
CA SER A 485 10.07 -16.27 -8.09
C SER A 485 9.61 -15.98 -6.65
N GLY A 486 8.39 -16.41 -6.29
CA GLY A 486 7.88 -16.25 -4.92
C GLY A 486 8.83 -16.83 -3.86
N GLY A 487 9.38 -18.02 -4.10
CA GLY A 487 10.37 -18.65 -3.21
C GLY A 487 11.70 -17.90 -3.14
N MET A 488 12.20 -17.37 -4.26
CA MET A 488 13.41 -16.53 -4.23
C MET A 488 13.17 -15.22 -3.49
N ALA A 489 12.01 -14.58 -3.69
CA ALA A 489 11.65 -13.36 -2.97
C ALA A 489 11.53 -13.62 -1.46
N GLN A 490 10.98 -14.77 -1.06
CA GLN A 490 10.94 -15.21 0.33
C GLN A 490 12.36 -15.36 0.92
N ARG A 491 13.26 -16.03 0.20
CA ARG A 491 14.68 -16.19 0.60
C ARG A 491 15.39 -14.84 0.75
N VAL A 492 15.14 -13.88 -0.15
CA VAL A 492 15.67 -12.51 -0.02
C VAL A 492 15.16 -11.83 1.24
N MET A 493 13.86 -11.95 1.55
CA MET A 493 13.30 -11.37 2.77
C MET A 493 13.89 -12.02 4.04
N ILE A 494 14.12 -13.34 4.03
CA ILE A 494 14.85 -14.04 5.09
C ILE A 494 16.27 -13.49 5.21
N ALA A 495 17.00 -13.33 4.11
CA ALA A 495 18.35 -12.74 4.11
C ALA A 495 18.36 -11.31 4.67
N MET A 496 17.35 -10.51 4.33
CA MET A 496 17.16 -9.15 4.86
C MET A 496 16.93 -9.16 6.37
N ALA A 497 16.05 -10.05 6.85
CA ALA A 497 15.75 -10.19 8.28
C ALA A 497 16.97 -10.63 9.10
N LEU A 498 17.87 -11.41 8.48
CA LEU A 498 19.06 -11.98 9.13
C LEU A 498 20.32 -11.14 8.94
N ALA A 499 20.24 -10.06 8.16
CA ALA A 499 21.41 -9.31 7.72
C ALA A 499 22.30 -8.86 8.89
N SER A 500 21.68 -8.44 10.00
CA SER A 500 22.36 -7.96 11.21
C SER A 500 22.62 -9.05 12.27
N GLY A 501 22.27 -10.31 12.00
CA GLY A 501 22.41 -11.41 12.96
C GLY A 501 21.48 -11.28 14.18
N PRO A 502 20.16 -11.32 14.00
CA PRO A 502 19.20 -11.14 15.09
C PRO A 502 19.24 -12.31 16.09
N ARG A 503 18.90 -12.01 17.34
CA ARG A 503 18.73 -13.02 18.40
C ARG A 503 17.38 -13.73 18.30
N LEU A 504 16.38 -13.01 17.79
CA LEU A 504 15.02 -13.50 17.58
C LEU A 504 14.58 -13.21 16.14
N LEU A 505 14.10 -14.23 15.46
CA LEU A 505 13.40 -14.10 14.18
C LEU A 505 11.89 -14.26 14.40
N VAL A 506 11.10 -13.25 14.02
CA VAL A 506 9.64 -13.35 13.96
C VAL A 506 9.25 -13.66 12.51
N ALA A 507 8.70 -14.85 12.28
CA ALA A 507 8.33 -15.30 10.95
C ALA A 507 6.80 -15.38 10.84
N ASP A 508 6.18 -14.36 10.24
CA ASP A 508 4.73 -14.27 10.08
C ASP A 508 4.29 -14.91 8.76
N GLU A 509 3.67 -16.08 8.84
CA GLU A 509 3.27 -16.92 7.72
C GLU A 509 4.36 -17.08 6.64
N PRO A 510 5.58 -17.56 7.00
CA PRO A 510 6.76 -17.52 6.14
C PRO A 510 6.68 -18.42 4.90
N THR A 511 5.62 -19.22 4.77
CA THR A 511 5.43 -20.17 3.67
C THR A 511 4.12 -19.96 2.93
N THR A 512 3.37 -18.89 3.24
CA THR A 512 2.12 -18.61 2.54
C THR A 512 2.38 -18.26 1.08
N ALA A 513 1.39 -18.56 0.22
CA ALA A 513 1.47 -18.35 -1.24
C ALA A 513 2.65 -19.06 -1.94
N LEU A 514 3.27 -20.07 -1.31
CA LEU A 514 4.29 -20.95 -1.91
C LEU A 514 3.70 -22.33 -2.20
N ASP A 515 4.23 -23.01 -3.22
CA ASP A 515 3.90 -24.42 -3.44
C ASP A 515 4.51 -25.31 -2.34
N VAL A 516 3.95 -26.50 -2.14
CA VAL A 516 4.32 -27.43 -1.06
C VAL A 516 5.82 -27.80 -1.09
N THR A 517 6.44 -27.84 -2.28
CA THR A 517 7.87 -28.17 -2.40
C THR A 517 8.73 -27.00 -1.92
N VAL A 518 8.44 -25.79 -2.39
CA VAL A 518 9.16 -24.58 -1.97
C VAL A 518 8.92 -24.27 -0.49
N GLN A 519 7.72 -24.50 0.02
CA GLN A 519 7.41 -24.41 1.45
C GLN A 519 8.37 -25.27 2.29
N GLY A 520 8.53 -26.55 1.95
CA GLY A 520 9.46 -27.44 2.67
C GLY A 520 10.89 -26.89 2.65
N GLN A 521 11.37 -26.44 1.49
CA GLN A 521 12.72 -25.89 1.36
C GLN A 521 12.94 -24.60 2.17
N VAL A 522 11.89 -23.79 2.39
CA VAL A 522 11.97 -22.58 3.21
C VAL A 522 12.02 -22.95 4.69
N LEU A 523 11.25 -23.97 5.12
CA LEU A 523 11.29 -24.47 6.49
C LEU A 523 12.65 -25.10 6.83
N ASP A 524 13.19 -25.93 5.94
CA ASP A 524 14.53 -26.51 6.08
C ASP A 524 15.60 -25.41 6.20
N LEU A 525 15.48 -24.34 5.40
CA LEU A 525 16.37 -23.19 5.50
C LEU A 525 16.27 -22.50 6.88
N LEU A 526 15.06 -22.31 7.43
CA LEU A 526 14.90 -21.70 8.76
C LEU A 526 15.54 -22.56 9.87
N LEU A 527 15.39 -23.89 9.78
CA LEU A 527 16.04 -24.83 10.69
C LEU A 527 17.56 -24.78 10.58
N GLU A 528 18.09 -24.81 9.35
CA GLU A 528 19.52 -24.69 9.07
C GLU A 528 20.10 -23.38 9.67
N LEU A 529 19.42 -22.26 9.44
CA LEU A 529 19.84 -20.95 9.95
C LEU A 529 19.78 -20.87 11.47
N ARG A 530 18.77 -21.48 12.11
CA ARG A 530 18.67 -21.60 13.57
C ARG A 530 19.85 -22.38 14.14
N GLU A 531 20.20 -23.52 13.55
CA GLU A 531 21.35 -24.32 13.96
C GLU A 531 22.69 -23.58 13.78
N GLN A 532 22.85 -22.84 12.68
CA GLN A 532 24.08 -22.11 12.37
C GLN A 532 24.29 -20.86 13.24
N THR A 533 23.21 -20.14 13.56
CA THR A 533 23.28 -18.83 14.24
C THR A 533 22.93 -18.89 15.72
N GLY A 534 22.25 -19.94 16.18
CA GLY A 534 21.72 -20.05 17.54
C GLY A 534 20.54 -19.11 17.81
N MET A 535 19.94 -18.49 16.79
CA MET A 535 18.79 -17.61 16.95
C MET A 535 17.55 -18.39 17.40
N SER A 536 16.68 -17.74 18.17
CA SER A 536 15.33 -18.26 18.44
C SER A 536 14.37 -17.83 17.34
N ILE A 537 13.31 -18.60 17.11
CA ILE A 537 12.31 -18.29 16.09
C ILE A 537 10.91 -18.32 16.70
N LEU A 538 10.15 -17.23 16.52
CA LEU A 538 8.71 -17.21 16.71
C LEU A 538 8.05 -17.37 15.33
N VAL A 539 7.59 -18.58 15.02
CA VAL A 539 6.88 -18.86 13.77
C VAL A 539 5.39 -18.68 13.99
N ILE A 540 4.75 -17.88 13.15
CA ILE A 540 3.32 -17.67 13.16
C ILE A 540 2.75 -18.30 11.92
N THR A 541 1.76 -19.18 12.10
CA THR A 541 1.12 -19.85 10.97
C THR A 541 -0.26 -20.32 11.35
N HIS A 542 -1.11 -20.54 10.36
CA HIS A 542 -2.38 -21.25 10.53
C HIS A 542 -2.26 -22.74 10.19
N ASP A 543 -1.13 -23.19 9.63
CA ASP A 543 -0.88 -24.58 9.27
C ASP A 543 -0.20 -25.34 10.44
N LEU A 544 -0.96 -26.21 11.10
CA LEU A 544 -0.43 -27.05 12.18
C LEU A 544 0.57 -28.09 11.66
N GLY A 545 0.54 -28.47 10.38
CA GLY A 545 1.54 -29.35 9.78
C GLY A 545 2.93 -28.71 9.79
N VAL A 546 3.02 -27.44 9.41
CA VAL A 546 4.27 -26.68 9.48
C VAL A 546 4.83 -26.65 10.90
N VAL A 547 3.98 -26.38 11.90
CA VAL A 547 4.41 -26.35 13.31
C VAL A 547 4.88 -27.71 13.80
N ALA A 548 4.22 -28.79 13.37
CA ALA A 548 4.63 -30.15 13.72
C ALA A 548 6.04 -30.47 13.21
N ASP A 549 6.44 -29.90 12.07
CA ASP A 549 7.71 -30.17 11.42
C ASP A 549 8.87 -29.34 12.01
N VAL A 550 8.60 -28.12 12.52
CA VAL A 550 9.68 -27.17 12.90
C VAL A 550 9.69 -26.68 14.34
N ALA A 551 8.58 -26.72 15.07
CA ALA A 551 8.49 -26.04 16.37
C ALA A 551 8.77 -26.98 17.56
N ASP A 552 9.57 -26.53 18.52
CA ASP A 552 9.82 -27.23 19.78
C ASP A 552 8.58 -27.13 20.70
N ARG A 553 7.98 -25.94 20.76
CA ARG A 553 6.76 -25.62 21.52
C ARG A 553 5.71 -24.96 20.64
N VAL A 554 4.45 -25.18 20.99
CA VAL A 554 3.30 -24.54 20.33
C VAL A 554 2.48 -23.73 21.34
N ALA A 555 2.02 -22.57 20.90
CA ALA A 555 1.07 -21.71 21.58
C ALA A 555 -0.17 -21.55 20.68
N VAL A 556 -1.30 -22.06 21.12
CA VAL A 556 -2.57 -22.01 20.40
C VAL A 556 -3.35 -20.77 20.84
N MET A 557 -3.74 -19.95 19.88
CA MET A 557 -4.44 -18.69 20.08
C MET A 557 -5.85 -18.75 19.49
N TYR A 558 -6.83 -18.33 20.28
CA TYR A 558 -8.22 -18.21 19.86
C TYR A 558 -8.81 -16.89 20.35
N ALA A 559 -9.46 -16.15 19.45
CA ALA A 559 -10.20 -14.92 19.76
C ALA A 559 -9.42 -13.99 20.72
N GLY A 560 -8.16 -13.66 20.39
CA GLY A 560 -7.35 -12.71 21.16
C GLY A 560 -6.66 -13.27 22.42
N GLN A 561 -6.81 -14.56 22.74
CA GLN A 561 -6.23 -15.18 23.94
C GLN A 561 -5.44 -16.44 23.60
N LEU A 562 -4.39 -16.71 24.38
CA LEU A 562 -3.78 -18.04 24.41
C LEU A 562 -4.72 -19.00 25.13
N VAL A 563 -5.03 -20.12 24.46
CA VAL A 563 -5.92 -21.17 24.97
C VAL A 563 -5.19 -22.45 25.34
N GLU A 564 -4.02 -22.69 24.75
CA GLU A 564 -3.19 -23.84 25.08
C GLU A 564 -1.72 -23.57 24.74
N CYS A 565 -0.79 -24.03 25.57
CA CYS A 565 0.64 -23.95 25.30
C CYS A 565 1.37 -25.17 25.86
N GLY A 566 2.37 -25.69 25.15
CA GLY A 566 3.26 -26.75 25.62
C GLY A 566 4.16 -27.32 24.52
N PRO A 567 4.91 -28.40 24.80
CA PRO A 567 5.71 -29.11 23.81
C PRO A 567 4.84 -29.55 22.62
N THR A 568 5.34 -29.35 21.41
CA THR A 568 4.58 -29.63 20.18
C THR A 568 4.08 -31.07 20.14
N GLU A 569 4.92 -32.05 20.47
CA GLU A 569 4.54 -33.47 20.48
C GLU A 569 3.36 -33.76 21.43
N GLU A 570 3.39 -33.19 22.64
CA GLU A 570 2.36 -33.40 23.67
C GLU A 570 1.03 -32.74 23.30
N VAL A 571 1.07 -31.49 22.81
CA VAL A 571 -0.14 -30.77 22.38
C VAL A 571 -0.80 -31.47 21.20
N PHE A 572 -0.01 -32.01 20.26
CA PHE A 572 -0.52 -32.72 19.10
C PHE A 572 -1.05 -34.11 19.42
N ARG A 573 -0.47 -34.80 20.41
CA ARG A 573 -0.88 -36.16 20.80
C ARG A 573 -2.01 -36.19 21.80
N ARG A 574 -2.02 -35.28 22.77
CA ARG A 574 -2.93 -35.28 23.92
C ARG A 574 -3.45 -33.87 24.18
N PRO A 575 -4.13 -33.18 23.25
CA PRO A 575 -4.58 -31.79 23.43
C PRO A 575 -5.42 -31.62 24.72
N SER A 576 -5.35 -30.44 25.34
CA SER A 576 -6.05 -30.13 26.60
C SER A 576 -7.21 -29.14 26.41
N HIS A 577 -7.28 -28.48 25.26
CA HIS A 577 -8.37 -27.57 24.93
C HIS A 577 -9.17 -28.10 23.72
N PRO A 578 -10.53 -28.16 23.79
CA PRO A 578 -11.37 -28.64 22.69
C PRO A 578 -11.16 -27.92 21.34
N TYR A 579 -10.79 -26.64 21.38
CA TYR A 579 -10.39 -25.91 20.18
C TYR A 579 -9.17 -26.54 19.48
N THR A 580 -8.14 -26.90 20.25
CA THR A 580 -6.91 -27.53 19.74
C THR A 580 -7.22 -28.89 19.13
N GLU A 581 -8.05 -29.70 19.79
CA GLU A 581 -8.59 -30.95 19.20
C GLU A 581 -9.32 -30.67 17.88
N GLY A 582 -10.17 -29.65 17.84
CA GLY A 582 -10.87 -29.22 16.62
C GLY A 582 -9.92 -28.85 15.48
N LEU A 583 -8.84 -28.13 15.78
CA LEU A 583 -7.82 -27.78 14.78
C LEU A 583 -7.10 -29.02 14.26
N LEU A 584 -6.68 -29.92 15.15
CA LEU A 584 -5.99 -31.15 14.80
C LEU A 584 -6.88 -32.10 13.98
N THR A 585 -8.13 -32.28 14.38
CA THR A 585 -9.09 -33.16 13.67
C THR A 585 -9.50 -32.63 12.29
N SER A 586 -9.37 -31.32 12.07
CA SER A 586 -9.61 -30.68 10.76
C SER A 586 -8.47 -30.87 9.75
N LEU A 587 -7.34 -31.48 10.15
CA LEU A 587 -6.20 -31.70 9.25
C LEU A 587 -6.52 -32.75 8.16
N PRO A 588 -6.20 -32.48 6.87
CA PRO A 588 -6.48 -33.39 5.76
C PRO A 588 -5.94 -34.80 5.91
N ARG A 589 -4.80 -34.97 6.59
CA ARG A 589 -4.17 -36.27 6.83
C ARG A 589 -5.00 -37.20 7.73
N ASN A 590 -6.03 -36.68 8.41
CA ASN A 590 -6.86 -37.42 9.37
C ASN A 590 -8.15 -38.01 8.75
N VAL A 591 -8.33 -37.89 7.43
CA VAL A 591 -9.53 -38.39 6.74
C VAL A 591 -9.19 -39.52 5.79
N ARG A 592 -9.87 -40.68 5.96
CA ARG A 592 -9.89 -41.74 4.93
C ARG A 592 -10.43 -41.10 3.64
N ARG A 593 -9.79 -41.38 2.49
CA ARG A 593 -9.99 -40.77 1.14
C ARG A 593 -11.45 -40.52 0.65
N ALA A 594 -12.50 -40.94 1.37
CA ALA A 594 -13.91 -40.83 0.99
C ALA A 594 -14.84 -40.11 2.00
N GLY A 595 -14.32 -39.50 3.08
CA GLY A 595 -15.14 -38.78 4.09
C GLY A 595 -15.12 -37.26 3.96
N ARG A 596 -16.14 -36.57 4.50
CA ARG A 596 -16.11 -35.11 4.68
C ARG A 596 -15.13 -34.77 5.82
N LEU A 597 -14.28 -33.77 5.62
CA LEU A 597 -13.37 -33.28 6.66
C LEU A 597 -14.17 -32.79 7.87
N PRO A 598 -13.85 -33.26 9.09
CA PRO A 598 -14.30 -32.61 10.31
C PRO A 598 -13.92 -31.13 10.24
N SER A 599 -14.82 -30.26 10.68
CA SER A 599 -14.58 -28.82 10.74
C SER A 599 -15.14 -28.27 12.04
N ILE A 600 -14.49 -27.26 12.58
CA ILE A 600 -14.98 -26.53 13.74
C ILE A 600 -16.21 -25.72 13.30
N PRO A 601 -17.42 -25.95 13.85
CA PRO A 601 -18.62 -25.25 13.41
C PRO A 601 -18.52 -23.73 13.59
N GLY A 602 -19.09 -22.97 12.65
CA GLY A 602 -19.09 -21.50 12.70
C GLY A 602 -17.74 -20.86 12.40
N VAL A 603 -17.62 -19.57 12.69
CA VAL A 603 -16.39 -18.77 12.49
C VAL A 603 -15.95 -18.13 13.80
N VAL A 604 -14.70 -17.66 13.87
CA VAL A 604 -14.22 -16.88 15.02
C VAL A 604 -15.11 -15.64 15.18
N PRO A 605 -15.72 -15.42 16.37
CA PRO A 605 -16.60 -14.27 16.58
C PRO A 605 -15.80 -12.96 16.50
N PRO A 606 -16.41 -11.87 16.03
CA PRO A 606 -15.75 -10.57 16.03
C PRO A 606 -15.44 -10.13 17.47
N PRO A 607 -14.39 -9.30 17.69
CA PRO A 607 -13.99 -8.83 19.01
C PRO A 607 -15.09 -8.24 19.88
N SER A 608 -16.08 -7.57 19.28
CA SER A 608 -17.23 -6.99 19.97
C SER A 608 -18.23 -8.03 20.53
N ALA A 609 -18.10 -9.29 20.15
CA ALA A 609 -18.98 -10.39 20.54
C ALA A 609 -18.28 -11.44 21.41
N TRP A 610 -17.08 -11.14 21.93
CA TRP A 610 -16.34 -12.06 22.78
C TRP A 610 -16.97 -12.16 24.17
N ALA A 611 -17.19 -13.40 24.61
CA ALA A 611 -17.69 -13.68 25.96
C ALA A 611 -16.65 -13.33 27.03
N GLU A 612 -17.11 -12.98 28.23
CA GLU A 612 -16.26 -12.76 29.41
C GLU A 612 -15.62 -14.07 29.90
N GLY A 613 -16.32 -15.21 29.77
CA GLY A 613 -15.79 -16.54 30.09
C GLY A 613 -15.01 -17.19 28.95
N CYS A 614 -15.21 -18.49 28.72
CA CYS A 614 -14.58 -19.19 27.60
C CYS A 614 -15.07 -18.62 26.26
N ARG A 615 -14.21 -17.91 25.54
CA ARG A 615 -14.53 -17.38 24.20
C ARG A 615 -14.92 -18.47 23.19
N PHE A 616 -14.48 -19.70 23.42
CA PHE A 616 -14.78 -20.84 22.57
C PHE A 616 -16.07 -21.59 22.98
N ALA A 617 -16.68 -21.29 24.13
CA ALA A 617 -17.89 -22.00 24.60
C ALA A 617 -19.02 -22.08 23.56
N PRO A 618 -19.34 -21.02 22.79
CA PRO A 618 -20.41 -21.09 21.78
C PRO A 618 -20.16 -22.11 20.64
N ARG A 619 -18.89 -22.52 20.43
CA ARG A 619 -18.47 -23.48 19.39
C ARG A 619 -17.98 -24.81 19.99
N CYS A 620 -17.96 -24.94 21.32
CA CYS A 620 -17.38 -26.07 22.02
C CYS A 620 -18.42 -27.18 22.25
N ALA A 621 -18.18 -28.37 21.70
CA ALA A 621 -19.03 -29.55 21.92
C ALA A 621 -19.06 -30.02 23.40
N HIS A 622 -18.11 -29.54 24.21
CA HIS A 622 -17.96 -29.91 25.63
C HIS A 622 -18.34 -28.78 26.59
N ALA A 623 -18.99 -27.72 26.10
CA ALA A 623 -19.40 -26.57 26.90
C ALA A 623 -20.35 -26.97 28.04
N ARG A 624 -20.16 -26.34 29.21
CA ARG A 624 -21.02 -26.44 30.39
C ARG A 624 -21.29 -25.04 30.97
N PRO A 625 -22.28 -24.86 31.87
CA PRO A 625 -22.57 -23.56 32.46
C PRO A 625 -21.36 -22.87 33.10
N GLU A 626 -20.42 -23.62 33.67
CA GLU A 626 -19.19 -23.08 34.29
C GLU A 626 -18.27 -22.40 33.28
N CYS A 627 -18.34 -22.78 32.00
CA CYS A 627 -17.55 -22.15 30.94
C CYS A 627 -17.94 -20.67 30.72
N SER A 628 -19.15 -20.28 31.12
CA SER A 628 -19.69 -18.92 30.94
C SER A 628 -19.80 -18.16 32.26
N ALA A 629 -19.41 -18.75 33.38
CA ALA A 629 -19.61 -18.18 34.73
C ALA A 629 -18.68 -16.99 35.02
N GLY A 630 -17.54 -16.89 34.34
CA GLY A 630 -16.57 -15.81 34.49
C GLY A 630 -15.26 -16.10 33.75
N PRO A 631 -14.27 -15.18 33.85
CA PRO A 631 -12.97 -15.35 33.20
C PRO A 631 -12.29 -16.66 33.57
N ILE A 632 -11.73 -17.34 32.58
CA ILE A 632 -10.99 -18.59 32.77
C ILE A 632 -9.51 -18.28 32.60
N GLU A 633 -8.71 -18.57 33.62
CA GLU A 633 -7.26 -18.41 33.57
C GLU A 633 -6.58 -19.50 32.73
N LEU A 634 -5.40 -19.17 32.19
CA LEU A 634 -4.55 -20.14 31.48
C LEU A 634 -3.83 -21.01 32.52
N ALA A 635 -4.50 -22.04 33.04
CA ALA A 635 -3.98 -22.83 34.15
C ALA A 635 -2.81 -23.73 33.69
N ALA A 636 -1.70 -23.73 34.45
CA ALA A 636 -0.60 -24.65 34.24
C ALA A 636 -1.04 -26.08 34.65
N GLY A 637 -1.01 -27.01 33.70
CA GLY A 637 -1.31 -28.44 33.90
C GLY A 637 -0.07 -29.28 34.25
N GLY A 638 1.04 -28.63 34.63
CA GLY A 638 2.37 -29.20 34.87
C GLY A 638 3.45 -28.11 34.80
N ARG A 639 4.74 -28.47 34.71
CA ARG A 639 5.82 -27.48 34.49
C ARG A 639 5.81 -26.88 33.09
N ASP A 640 5.45 -27.68 32.09
CA ASP A 640 5.70 -27.33 30.69
C ASP A 640 4.41 -27.14 29.86
N ARG A 641 3.24 -27.15 30.50
CA ARG A 641 1.95 -27.11 29.78
C ARG A 641 0.92 -26.23 30.47
N ALA A 642 0.15 -25.48 29.70
CA ALA A 642 -0.98 -24.70 30.20
C ALA A 642 -2.19 -24.74 29.26
N ALA A 643 -3.41 -24.70 29.81
CA ALA A 643 -4.65 -24.69 29.05
C ALA A 643 -5.72 -23.81 29.70
N ARG A 644 -6.41 -23.00 28.88
CA ARG A 644 -7.49 -22.10 29.30
C ARG A 644 -8.84 -22.81 29.22
N CYS A 645 -8.98 -23.89 30.00
CA CYS A 645 -10.18 -24.70 30.02
C CYS A 645 -10.51 -25.14 31.44
N VAL A 646 -11.74 -24.86 31.88
CA VAL A 646 -12.31 -25.37 33.15
C VAL A 646 -12.29 -26.91 33.24
N ARG A 647 -12.22 -27.56 32.08
CA ARG A 647 -12.29 -29.01 31.91
C ARG A 647 -10.98 -29.64 31.42
N SER A 648 -9.86 -28.94 31.58
CA SER A 648 -8.54 -29.41 31.14
C SER A 648 -8.06 -30.69 31.84
N HIS A 649 -8.59 -30.99 33.03
CA HIS A 649 -8.20 -32.14 33.85
C HIS A 649 -9.19 -33.32 33.77
N ASP A 650 -10.45 -33.11 33.35
CA ASP A 650 -11.47 -34.16 33.25
C ASP A 650 -11.75 -34.58 31.78
N LEU A 651 -11.37 -33.77 30.79
CA LEU A 651 -11.51 -34.14 29.38
C LEU A 651 -10.37 -35.03 28.92
N THR A 652 -10.74 -36.13 28.25
CA THR A 652 -9.81 -36.91 27.42
C THR A 652 -10.09 -36.54 25.97
N LEU A 653 -9.24 -35.69 25.39
CA LEU A 653 -9.34 -35.26 24.01
C LEU A 653 -8.41 -36.06 23.11
N THR A 654 -8.72 -36.04 21.83
CA THR A 654 -8.14 -36.89 20.81
C THR A 654 -7.14 -36.11 19.97
N GLY A 655 -5.85 -36.39 20.12
CA GLY A 655 -4.83 -35.86 19.22
C GLY A 655 -4.78 -36.58 17.88
N VAL A 656 -3.67 -36.40 17.14
CA VAL A 656 -3.46 -36.97 15.80
C VAL A 656 -3.47 -38.53 15.78
N ARG A 657 -3.32 -39.20 16.94
CA ARG A 657 -3.17 -40.67 17.02
C ARG A 657 -4.45 -41.52 17.00
N ALA A 658 -5.66 -40.99 17.21
CA ALA A 658 -6.83 -41.88 17.34
C ALA A 658 -7.68 -42.10 16.07
N LEU A 659 -7.30 -41.53 14.93
CA LEU A 659 -8.04 -41.70 13.66
C LEU A 659 -7.34 -42.62 12.65
N ALA A 660 -6.05 -42.92 12.85
CA ALA A 660 -5.34 -44.01 12.20
C ALA A 660 -5.38 -45.23 13.14
N GLY A 661 -6.23 -46.21 12.83
CA GLY A 661 -6.43 -47.39 13.66
C GLY A 661 -5.21 -48.31 13.73
N GLU A 662 -4.19 -47.94 14.51
CA GLU A 662 -3.15 -48.86 14.96
C GLU A 662 -3.54 -49.45 16.32
N PRO A 663 -3.68 -50.78 16.45
CA PRO A 663 -3.90 -51.41 17.74
C PRO A 663 -2.64 -51.27 18.61
N SER A 664 -2.87 -50.96 19.89
CA SER A 664 -1.91 -50.97 21.01
C SER A 664 -0.72 -51.91 20.77
N ALA A 665 0.49 -51.33 20.66
CA ALA A 665 1.73 -52.07 20.48
C ALA A 665 1.94 -53.09 21.63
N ALA A 666 1.89 -54.38 21.29
CA ALA A 666 2.72 -55.37 21.95
C ALA A 666 4.17 -55.19 21.46
N PRO A 667 5.20 -55.42 22.31
CA PRO A 667 6.58 -55.10 21.94
C PRO A 667 7.10 -56.11 20.91
N LEU A 668 7.32 -55.68 19.68
CA LEU A 668 7.94 -56.51 18.64
C LEU A 668 9.46 -56.37 18.64
N ALA A 669 10.09 -57.54 18.70
CA ALA A 669 11.52 -57.77 18.72
C ALA A 669 12.24 -57.27 17.46
N SER A 670 13.54 -57.02 17.65
CA SER A 670 14.54 -56.64 16.66
C SER A 670 14.48 -57.46 15.37
N VAL A 671 14.29 -56.79 14.23
CA VAL A 671 14.55 -57.37 12.90
C VAL A 671 15.60 -56.52 12.20
N ARG A 672 16.80 -57.11 12.02
CA ARG A 672 17.86 -56.63 11.14
C ARG A 672 17.40 -56.71 9.69
N ILE A 673 17.63 -55.66 8.91
CA ILE A 673 17.49 -55.70 7.45
C ILE A 673 18.90 -55.79 6.85
N GLU A 674 19.20 -56.94 6.23
CA GLU A 674 20.36 -57.14 5.37
C GLU A 674 20.21 -56.33 4.07
N LYS A 675 21.28 -55.63 3.69
CA LYS A 675 21.43 -55.02 2.36
C LYS A 675 21.91 -56.06 1.36
N LYS A 676 21.32 -56.08 0.16
CA LYS A 676 21.98 -56.58 -1.04
C LYS A 676 21.21 -56.20 -2.33
N PRO A 677 21.89 -56.13 -3.48
CA PRO A 677 23.23 -55.60 -3.75
C PRO A 677 23.18 -54.18 -4.33
#